data_AF-A0A2M7DZB0-F1
#
_entry.id   AF-A0A2M7DZB0-F1
#
_cell.length_a   1.000
_cell.length_b   1.000
_cell.length_c   1.000
_cell.angle_alpha   90.00
_cell.angle_beta   90.00
_cell.angle_gamma   90.00
#
_symmetry.space_group_name_H-M   'P 1'
#
loop_
_entity.id
_entity.type
_entity.pdbx_description
1 polymer ?
#
loop_
_entity_poly.entity_id
_entity_poly.type
_entity_poly.pdbx_seq_one_letter_code
_entity_poly.pdbx_strand_id
1 'polypeptide(L)'
;MKKFTFFVFTVLIFCAFVVKSQSIVVTTPQFKSVVLEEFTGIHCQYCPDGHVIAQALQDANPGKVVLVNLHQGGYAVPSGAEPDFRTTFGNPIAAIAGVNSYPAGYVNRHVYPNIEATMGLGRGSWNAAANEVMSQQSPVNVGFNSSYNSGTGELTVNVELYYTQNSSVADNFIQVAFLENHLIGFQQLTSGTNPSYDHKHVLRHFITGQWGDIVNTTSQGTLVQRTYVYTVPATYINTSCTIANCDVAVYVSESHTEIYTGGVAPVGSSFDGNSNLYTGNYNAPVNDVVAGTIGNVTSILFSAYNSLVGTEDFTFTLTTNAPSDWTGGFNIEGTDYANTATVSIINGTPANIILNVTPGTTPAVAKYTLTMTSVSNPSATSHIMEIYVISGVTDFVVNGGGSWGDGLNYNWESKYTDGLTFAGNTSFAAVNADIFQKAQTNNALTNVGHVYMNVGWTFPSFTDDVATSLMAFMDNGGNVMFCGQDIAWDIKSGSGYGTTTTNNLFTNYMHALYVADGGATNNSLNPVVTDPIFGTVGISPVVDVYAGNFYPDQINVTGGSVVTFKYSTSTRIAGLRYNNGTYKMVYIAPGMEQLSNVAVKNSVLKQTHDWFHGLISNVNNTFAKATDVIVYPNPTSDKLYIDTYVYNASKLSMQITDLSGKVVLENNKIVSNEPINISNLESGFYFVKVNGNDGCSVYKIQIIK
;
A
#
# COMPACT_ATOMS: atom_id res chain seq x y z
N MET A 1 -21.91 -100.08 22.91
CA MET A 1 -20.73 -99.27 23.28
C MET A 1 -20.32 -98.43 22.07
N LYS A 2 -20.12 -97.13 22.29
CA LYS A 2 -20.16 -96.05 21.28
C LYS A 2 -18.81 -95.88 20.54
N LYS A 3 -18.90 -95.59 19.24
CA LYS A 3 -17.80 -95.11 18.38
C LYS A 3 -17.50 -93.64 18.72
N PHE A 4 -16.23 -93.26 18.82
CA PHE A 4 -15.80 -91.88 18.98
C PHE A 4 -15.11 -91.43 17.68
N THR A 5 -15.71 -90.44 17.02
CA THR A 5 -15.20 -89.78 15.82
C THR A 5 -14.35 -88.59 16.26
N PHE A 6 -13.10 -88.52 15.81
CA PHE A 6 -12.18 -87.40 16.11
C PHE A 6 -12.34 -86.34 15.00
N PHE A 7 -12.82 -85.15 15.37
CA PHE A 7 -12.96 -83.99 14.47
C PHE A 7 -11.75 -83.08 14.69
N VAL A 8 -10.90 -82.91 13.68
CA VAL A 8 -9.80 -81.95 13.67
C VAL A 8 -10.36 -80.60 13.23
N PHE A 9 -10.36 -79.62 14.13
CA PHE A 9 -10.74 -78.23 13.85
C PHE A 9 -9.47 -77.43 13.54
N THR A 10 -9.25 -77.08 12.28
CA THR A 10 -8.21 -76.13 11.87
C THR A 10 -8.76 -74.72 12.02
N VAL A 11 -8.32 -73.98 13.05
CA VAL A 11 -8.65 -72.57 13.25
C VAL A 11 -7.74 -71.72 12.36
N LEU A 12 -8.30 -71.17 11.28
CA LEU A 12 -7.68 -70.13 10.46
C LEU A 12 -7.85 -68.78 11.17
N ILE A 13 -6.77 -68.28 11.78
CA ILE A 13 -6.69 -66.91 12.29
C ILE A 13 -6.54 -65.98 11.09
N PHE A 14 -7.63 -65.29 10.73
CA PHE A 14 -7.65 -64.25 9.72
C PHE A 14 -7.15 -62.95 10.37
N CYS A 15 -5.85 -62.68 10.30
CA CYS A 15 -5.32 -61.34 10.62
C CYS A 15 -5.82 -60.36 9.54
N ALA A 16 -6.84 -59.58 9.87
CA ALA A 16 -7.25 -58.44 9.07
C ALA A 16 -6.15 -57.36 9.13
N PHE A 17 -5.27 -57.36 8.12
CA PHE A 17 -4.43 -56.20 7.85
C PHE A 17 -5.35 -55.06 7.39
N VAL A 18 -5.59 -54.08 8.26
CA VAL A 18 -6.15 -52.80 7.85
C VAL A 18 -5.07 -52.09 7.05
N VAL A 19 -5.09 -52.27 5.72
CA VAL A 19 -4.30 -51.47 4.80
C VAL A 19 -4.87 -50.06 4.88
N LYS A 20 -4.20 -49.16 5.62
CA LYS A 20 -4.51 -47.73 5.53
C LYS A 20 -4.14 -47.29 4.11
N SER A 21 -5.14 -47.01 3.27
CA SER A 21 -4.90 -46.24 2.05
C SER A 21 -4.24 -44.92 2.46
N GLN A 22 -3.11 -44.58 1.85
CA GLN A 22 -2.50 -43.26 2.08
C GLN A 22 -3.44 -42.19 1.50
N SER A 23 -3.63 -41.10 2.23
CA SER A 23 -4.35 -39.92 1.72
C SER A 23 -3.62 -39.41 0.48
N ILE A 24 -4.36 -39.01 -0.55
CA ILE A 24 -3.84 -38.33 -1.74
C ILE A 24 -3.41 -36.91 -1.35
N VAL A 25 -4.26 -36.20 -0.61
CA VAL A 25 -4.03 -34.79 -0.28
C VAL A 25 -3.09 -34.62 0.91
N VAL A 26 -2.17 -33.66 0.82
CA VAL A 26 -1.35 -33.24 1.95
C VAL A 26 -2.20 -32.56 3.04
N THR A 27 -1.86 -32.81 4.30
CA THR A 27 -2.57 -32.24 5.44
C THR A 27 -1.88 -31.02 6.04
N THR A 28 -0.65 -30.71 5.59
CA THR A 28 0.09 -29.51 5.99
C THR A 28 -0.48 -28.26 5.31
N PRO A 29 -0.70 -27.15 6.05
CA PRO A 29 -1.16 -25.89 5.48
C PRO A 29 -0.37 -25.46 4.22
N GLN A 30 -1.09 -24.93 3.22
CA GLN A 30 -0.53 -24.42 1.98
C GLN A 30 -1.00 -22.97 1.76
N PHE A 31 -0.22 -22.20 1.00
CA PHE A 31 -0.73 -20.98 0.37
C PHE A 31 -1.72 -21.33 -0.75
N LYS A 32 -2.54 -20.36 -1.14
CA LYS A 32 -3.44 -20.51 -2.28
C LYS A 32 -2.66 -20.69 -3.58
N SER A 33 -3.15 -21.58 -4.45
CA SER A 33 -2.76 -21.63 -5.86
C SER A 33 -3.64 -20.69 -6.67
N VAL A 34 -3.09 -20.20 -7.77
CA VAL A 34 -3.81 -19.38 -8.75
C VAL A 34 -4.65 -20.26 -9.66
N VAL A 35 -5.91 -19.89 -9.86
CA VAL A 35 -6.77 -20.44 -10.92
C VAL A 35 -7.13 -19.28 -11.85
N LEU A 36 -6.59 -19.32 -13.06
CA LEU A 36 -6.87 -18.36 -14.12
C LEU A 36 -7.85 -18.96 -15.12
N GLU A 37 -9.11 -18.52 -15.04
CA GLU A 37 -10.14 -18.83 -16.02
C GLU A 37 -10.14 -17.74 -17.09
N GLU A 38 -9.47 -18.01 -18.21
CA GLU A 38 -9.30 -17.07 -19.32
C GLU A 38 -10.47 -17.15 -20.29
N PHE A 39 -11.07 -16.00 -20.60
CA PHE A 39 -12.11 -15.88 -21.60
C PHE A 39 -11.51 -15.56 -22.97
N THR A 40 -11.69 -16.47 -23.92
CA THR A 40 -11.00 -16.43 -25.22
C THR A 40 -11.95 -16.76 -26.39
N GLY A 41 -11.43 -16.64 -27.62
CA GLY A 41 -12.16 -16.94 -28.85
C GLY A 41 -11.24 -17.01 -30.08
N ILE A 42 -11.56 -17.91 -31.01
CA ILE A 42 -10.75 -18.17 -32.20
C ILE A 42 -10.67 -16.99 -33.19
N HIS A 43 -11.58 -16.01 -33.10
CA HIS A 43 -11.58 -14.78 -33.90
C HIS A 43 -11.03 -13.56 -33.14
N CYS A 44 -10.64 -13.72 -31.87
CA CYS A 44 -10.08 -12.66 -31.05
C CYS A 44 -8.60 -12.44 -31.36
N GLN A 45 -8.27 -11.32 -32.00
CA GLN A 45 -6.90 -10.98 -32.44
C GLN A 45 -5.87 -10.90 -31.31
N TYR A 46 -6.29 -10.47 -30.11
CA TYR A 46 -5.41 -10.23 -28.95
C TYR A 46 -5.42 -11.37 -27.92
N CYS A 47 -6.29 -12.37 -28.08
CA CYS A 47 -6.34 -13.51 -27.17
C CYS A 47 -5.05 -14.36 -27.17
N PRO A 48 -4.33 -14.53 -28.30
CA PRO A 48 -3.00 -15.13 -28.30
C PRO A 48 -1.98 -14.44 -27.38
N ASP A 49 -2.04 -13.10 -27.25
CA ASP A 49 -1.18 -12.37 -26.31
C ASP A 49 -1.54 -12.69 -24.86
N GLY A 50 -2.84 -12.86 -24.58
CA GLY A 50 -3.36 -13.37 -23.30
C GLY A 50 -2.78 -14.75 -22.98
N HIS A 51 -2.90 -15.70 -23.93
CA HIS A 51 -2.37 -17.05 -23.77
C HIS A 51 -0.86 -17.05 -23.43
N VAL A 52 -0.07 -16.18 -24.06
CA VAL A 52 1.38 -16.05 -23.78
C VAL A 52 1.63 -15.54 -22.35
N ILE A 53 0.88 -14.54 -21.89
CA ILE A 53 1.01 -13.99 -20.54
C ILE A 53 0.59 -15.02 -19.49
N ALA A 54 -0.53 -15.72 -19.71
CA ALA A 54 -1.00 -16.79 -18.84
C ALA A 54 0.04 -17.93 -18.72
N GLN A 55 0.62 -18.35 -19.85
CA GLN A 55 1.66 -19.37 -19.86
C GLN A 55 2.93 -18.88 -19.14
N ALA A 56 3.36 -17.64 -19.37
CA ALA A 56 4.52 -17.08 -18.67
C ALA A 56 4.31 -17.00 -17.14
N LEU A 57 3.09 -16.69 -16.70
CA LEU A 57 2.73 -16.72 -15.27
C LEU A 57 2.84 -18.14 -14.69
N GLN A 58 2.35 -19.16 -15.41
CA GLN A 58 2.45 -20.55 -14.99
C GLN A 58 3.91 -21.04 -14.98
N ASP A 59 4.69 -20.71 -16.01
CA ASP A 59 6.11 -21.10 -16.13
C ASP A 59 6.97 -20.47 -15.00
N ALA A 60 6.65 -19.23 -14.62
CA ALA A 60 7.32 -18.54 -13.51
C ALA A 60 6.93 -19.09 -12.12
N ASN A 61 5.81 -19.82 -12.02
CA ASN A 61 5.27 -20.35 -10.78
C ASN A 61 4.89 -21.84 -10.90
N PRO A 62 5.86 -22.75 -11.14
CA PRO A 62 5.57 -24.16 -11.40
C PRO A 62 4.75 -24.81 -10.28
N GLY A 63 3.66 -25.48 -10.66
CA GLY A 63 2.76 -26.19 -9.73
C GLY A 63 1.81 -25.29 -8.93
N LYS A 64 1.86 -23.96 -9.09
CA LYS A 64 1.04 -23.00 -8.33
C LYS A 64 -0.04 -22.32 -9.16
N VAL A 65 -0.12 -22.60 -10.47
CA VAL A 65 -1.04 -21.92 -11.40
C VAL A 65 -1.79 -22.95 -12.25
N VAL A 66 -3.11 -22.87 -12.21
CA VAL A 66 -4.05 -23.62 -13.05
C VAL A 66 -4.60 -22.67 -14.11
N LEU A 67 -4.46 -23.04 -15.38
CA LEU A 67 -5.02 -22.30 -16.50
C LEU A 67 -6.25 -23.04 -17.04
N VAL A 68 -7.33 -22.31 -17.33
CA VAL A 68 -8.56 -22.85 -17.92
C VAL A 68 -9.04 -21.87 -19.00
N ASN A 69 -9.01 -22.29 -20.26
CA ASN A 69 -9.38 -21.43 -21.38
C ASN A 69 -10.83 -21.70 -21.81
N LEU A 70 -11.70 -20.72 -21.56
CA LEU A 70 -13.12 -20.75 -21.88
C LEU A 70 -13.38 -20.01 -23.19
N HIS A 71 -13.65 -20.77 -24.25
CA HIS A 71 -14.08 -20.23 -25.53
C HIS A 71 -15.55 -19.80 -25.45
N GLN A 72 -15.80 -18.49 -25.49
CA GLN A 72 -17.13 -17.94 -25.26
C GLN A 72 -17.35 -16.61 -26.02
N GLY A 73 -18.61 -16.16 -26.10
CA GLY A 73 -18.96 -14.89 -26.72
C GLY A 73 -18.86 -14.89 -28.26
N GLY A 74 -18.97 -13.70 -28.85
CA GLY A 74 -19.02 -13.52 -30.30
C GLY A 74 -17.75 -13.94 -31.03
N TYR A 75 -16.58 -13.76 -30.41
CA TYR A 75 -15.28 -14.13 -31.00
C TYR A 75 -14.98 -15.62 -30.97
N ALA A 76 -15.78 -16.43 -30.27
CA ALA A 76 -15.62 -17.88 -30.25
C ALA A 76 -16.52 -18.63 -31.24
N VAL A 77 -17.38 -17.91 -31.99
CA VAL A 77 -18.31 -18.53 -32.94
C VAL A 77 -17.55 -18.96 -34.20
N PRO A 78 -17.48 -20.26 -34.53
CA PRO A 78 -16.78 -20.72 -35.72
C PRO A 78 -17.52 -20.40 -37.01
N SER A 79 -16.78 -20.36 -38.11
CA SER A 79 -17.26 -20.21 -39.48
C SER A 79 -16.71 -21.32 -40.40
N GLY A 80 -17.55 -21.82 -41.31
CA GLY A 80 -17.15 -22.87 -42.25
C GLY A 80 -16.68 -24.15 -41.55
N ALA A 81 -15.42 -24.52 -41.77
CA ALA A 81 -14.79 -25.73 -41.21
C ALA A 81 -13.92 -25.46 -39.97
N GLU A 82 -14.02 -24.27 -39.39
CA GLU A 82 -13.28 -23.92 -38.17
C GLU A 82 -13.70 -24.80 -36.97
N PRO A 83 -12.78 -25.08 -36.04
CA PRO A 83 -13.09 -25.85 -34.84
C PRO A 83 -14.02 -25.07 -33.91
N ASP A 84 -14.96 -25.76 -33.28
CA ASP A 84 -15.80 -25.22 -32.22
C ASP A 84 -15.31 -25.70 -30.86
N PHE A 85 -14.68 -24.79 -30.11
CA PHE A 85 -14.17 -25.04 -28.76
C PHE A 85 -15.14 -24.57 -27.66
N ARG A 86 -16.31 -24.04 -28.03
CA ARG A 86 -17.26 -23.53 -27.05
C ARG A 86 -17.85 -24.66 -26.23
N THR A 87 -18.23 -24.33 -25.01
CA THR A 87 -19.00 -25.22 -24.12
C THR A 87 -20.27 -24.51 -23.67
N THR A 88 -21.19 -25.28 -23.08
CA THR A 88 -22.38 -24.71 -22.42
C THR A 88 -22.04 -23.86 -21.20
N PHE A 89 -20.80 -23.91 -20.70
CA PHE A 89 -20.37 -23.28 -19.45
C PHE A 89 -19.71 -21.90 -19.64
N GLY A 90 -19.13 -21.64 -20.82
CA GLY A 90 -18.34 -20.43 -21.06
C GLY A 90 -19.12 -19.14 -20.84
N ASN A 91 -20.27 -18.97 -21.53
CA ASN A 91 -21.07 -17.74 -21.43
C ASN A 91 -21.61 -17.51 -19.99
N PRO A 92 -22.18 -18.51 -19.29
CA PRO A 92 -22.62 -18.30 -17.91
C PRO A 92 -21.53 -17.91 -16.92
N ILE A 93 -20.31 -18.46 -17.03
CA ILE A 93 -19.19 -18.07 -16.16
C ILE A 93 -18.73 -16.64 -16.49
N ALA A 94 -18.61 -16.31 -17.78
CA ALA A 94 -18.27 -14.95 -18.22
C ALA A 94 -19.31 -13.89 -17.86
N ALA A 95 -20.58 -14.27 -17.67
CA ALA A 95 -21.63 -13.35 -17.25
C ALA A 95 -21.43 -12.85 -15.81
N ILE A 96 -20.95 -13.70 -14.90
CA ILE A 96 -20.56 -13.26 -13.54
C ILE A 96 -19.30 -12.38 -13.61
N ALA A 97 -18.45 -12.62 -14.62
CA ALA A 97 -17.41 -11.74 -15.18
C ALA A 97 -17.70 -10.25 -15.08
N GLY A 98 -18.88 -9.89 -15.60
CA GLY A 98 -19.03 -8.60 -16.25
C GLY A 98 -18.04 -8.42 -17.41
N VAL A 99 -17.61 -9.50 -18.08
CA VAL A 99 -16.60 -9.44 -19.14
C VAL A 99 -17.17 -8.72 -20.35
N ASN A 100 -16.62 -7.52 -20.62
CA ASN A 100 -17.05 -6.67 -21.73
C ASN A 100 -15.95 -6.46 -22.79
N SER A 101 -14.77 -7.01 -22.58
CA SER A 101 -13.61 -6.90 -23.46
C SER A 101 -12.80 -8.19 -23.45
N TYR A 102 -11.96 -8.39 -24.48
CA TYR A 102 -11.08 -9.55 -24.61
C TYR A 102 -9.65 -9.10 -24.95
N PRO A 103 -8.62 -9.82 -24.48
CA PRO A 103 -8.68 -10.91 -23.52
C PRO A 103 -9.02 -10.40 -22.11
N ALA A 104 -9.79 -11.19 -21.39
CA ALA A 104 -10.14 -10.97 -20.00
C ALA A 104 -10.12 -12.33 -19.27
N GLY A 105 -9.96 -12.32 -17.95
CA GLY A 105 -9.93 -13.55 -17.19
C GLY A 105 -10.23 -13.33 -15.71
N TYR A 106 -10.65 -14.40 -15.06
CA TYR A 106 -10.73 -14.45 -13.61
C TYR A 106 -9.42 -14.94 -13.02
N VAL A 107 -8.88 -14.21 -12.05
CA VAL A 107 -7.87 -14.75 -11.13
C VAL A 107 -8.59 -15.10 -9.83
N ASN A 108 -8.77 -16.40 -9.57
CA ASN A 108 -9.48 -16.95 -8.43
C ASN A 108 -10.92 -16.45 -8.23
N ARG A 109 -11.57 -15.89 -9.26
CA ARG A 109 -12.91 -15.29 -9.19
C ARG A 109 -13.07 -14.28 -8.03
N HIS A 110 -12.02 -13.48 -7.80
CA HIS A 110 -11.98 -12.44 -6.77
C HIS A 110 -11.99 -11.05 -7.40
N VAL A 111 -12.53 -10.05 -6.69
CA VAL A 111 -12.41 -8.63 -7.07
C VAL A 111 -11.18 -8.06 -6.41
N TYR A 112 -10.34 -7.34 -7.14
CA TYR A 112 -9.09 -6.76 -6.62
C TYR A 112 -9.16 -5.23 -6.65
N PRO A 113 -9.80 -4.55 -5.68
CA PRO A 113 -10.10 -3.12 -5.79
C PRO A 113 -8.88 -2.22 -6.02
N ASN A 114 -7.71 -2.64 -5.54
CA ASN A 114 -6.45 -1.91 -5.68
C ASN A 114 -5.72 -2.18 -7.01
N ILE A 115 -6.20 -3.13 -7.81
CA ILE A 115 -5.63 -3.51 -9.11
C ILE A 115 -6.62 -3.12 -10.22
N GLU A 116 -7.86 -3.60 -10.13
CA GLU A 116 -8.92 -3.34 -11.09
C GLU A 116 -10.30 -3.50 -10.41
N ALA A 117 -11.21 -2.55 -10.64
CA ALA A 117 -12.49 -2.51 -9.94
C ALA A 117 -13.50 -3.59 -10.39
N THR A 118 -13.22 -4.31 -11.48
CA THR A 118 -14.06 -5.38 -12.02
C THR A 118 -13.48 -6.75 -11.68
N MET A 119 -14.35 -7.77 -11.60
CA MET A 119 -13.91 -9.14 -11.31
C MET A 119 -13.28 -9.81 -12.55
N GLY A 120 -13.77 -9.48 -13.75
CA GLY A 120 -13.06 -9.78 -15.00
C GLY A 120 -11.88 -8.84 -15.16
N LEU A 121 -10.68 -9.39 -15.09
CA LEU A 121 -9.42 -8.65 -15.14
C LEU A 121 -8.86 -8.60 -16.56
N GLY A 122 -8.33 -7.46 -16.96
CA GLY A 122 -7.50 -7.34 -18.15
C GLY A 122 -6.17 -8.09 -17.98
N ARG A 123 -5.57 -8.55 -19.10
CA ARG A 123 -4.31 -9.33 -19.08
C ARG A 123 -3.13 -8.66 -18.37
N GLY A 124 -3.11 -7.32 -18.30
CA GLY A 124 -2.08 -6.56 -17.58
C GLY A 124 -2.14 -6.72 -16.06
N SER A 125 -3.32 -7.08 -15.53
CA SER A 125 -3.61 -7.18 -14.10
C SER A 125 -3.33 -8.58 -13.53
N TRP A 126 -3.23 -9.61 -14.36
CA TRP A 126 -3.17 -11.01 -13.91
C TRP A 126 -1.97 -11.33 -13.03
N ASN A 127 -0.78 -10.82 -13.36
CA ASN A 127 0.43 -11.04 -12.54
C ASN A 127 0.30 -10.40 -11.15
N ALA A 128 -0.25 -9.19 -11.06
CA ALA A 128 -0.45 -8.51 -9.79
C ALA A 128 -1.45 -9.27 -8.91
N ALA A 129 -2.59 -9.68 -9.49
CA ALA A 129 -3.60 -10.46 -8.79
C ALA A 129 -3.07 -11.84 -8.35
N ALA A 130 -2.29 -12.52 -9.22
CA ALA A 130 -1.68 -13.81 -8.90
C ALA A 130 -0.71 -13.72 -7.72
N ASN A 131 0.10 -12.66 -7.65
CA ASN A 131 1.00 -12.43 -6.52
C ASN A 131 0.23 -12.20 -5.21
N GLU A 132 -0.88 -11.47 -5.26
CA GLU A 132 -1.76 -11.27 -4.11
C GLU A 132 -2.34 -12.61 -3.62
N VAL A 133 -2.89 -13.43 -4.53
CA VAL A 133 -3.42 -14.77 -4.19
C VAL A 133 -2.37 -15.66 -3.55
N MET A 134 -1.18 -15.77 -4.15
CA MET A 134 -0.12 -16.67 -3.66
C MET A 134 0.49 -16.25 -2.31
N SER A 135 0.18 -15.04 -1.83
CA SER A 135 0.57 -14.57 -0.50
C SER A 135 -0.41 -14.99 0.61
N GLN A 136 -1.60 -15.49 0.24
CA GLN A 136 -2.66 -15.84 1.18
C GLN A 136 -2.60 -17.33 1.57
N GLN A 137 -2.84 -17.63 2.84
CA GLN A 137 -3.04 -19.01 3.29
C GLN A 137 -4.34 -19.58 2.71
N SER A 138 -4.31 -20.84 2.25
CA SER A 138 -5.52 -21.55 1.84
C SER A 138 -6.16 -22.25 3.04
N PRO A 139 -7.48 -22.11 3.30
CA PRO A 139 -8.14 -22.84 4.37
C PRO A 139 -8.31 -24.33 4.04
N VAL A 140 -8.15 -24.72 2.78
CA VAL A 140 -8.33 -26.08 2.27
C VAL A 140 -7.23 -26.46 1.30
N ASN A 141 -6.74 -27.69 1.40
CA ASN A 141 -5.86 -28.30 0.41
C ASN A 141 -6.68 -29.18 -0.53
N VAL A 142 -6.29 -29.27 -1.80
CA VAL A 142 -6.95 -30.08 -2.82
C VAL A 142 -5.94 -31.09 -3.36
N GLY A 143 -6.26 -32.37 -3.28
CA GLY A 143 -5.50 -33.44 -3.93
C GLY A 143 -6.43 -34.30 -4.77
N PHE A 144 -5.92 -34.89 -5.85
CA PHE A 144 -6.70 -35.81 -6.68
C PHE A 144 -5.82 -36.79 -7.44
N ASN A 145 -6.40 -37.89 -7.87
CA ASN A 145 -5.84 -38.74 -8.92
C ASN A 145 -6.91 -39.06 -9.97
N SER A 146 -6.47 -39.39 -11.17
CA SER A 146 -7.36 -39.79 -12.24
C SER A 146 -6.89 -41.07 -12.92
N SER A 147 -7.84 -41.82 -13.48
CA SER A 147 -7.57 -43.00 -14.30
C SER A 147 -8.53 -43.06 -15.48
N TYR A 148 -8.07 -43.49 -16.64
CA TYR A 148 -8.89 -43.61 -17.84
C TYR A 148 -8.92 -45.06 -18.35
N ASN A 149 -10.11 -45.58 -18.60
CA ASN A 149 -10.30 -46.89 -19.21
C ASN A 149 -10.55 -46.74 -20.71
N SER A 150 -9.55 -47.07 -21.54
CA SER A 150 -9.65 -46.98 -22.99
C SER A 150 -10.64 -47.96 -23.62
N GLY A 151 -11.04 -49.02 -22.92
CA GLY A 151 -12.05 -49.96 -23.38
C GLY A 151 -13.50 -49.44 -23.23
N THR A 152 -13.77 -48.65 -22.19
CA THR A 152 -15.12 -48.09 -21.93
C THR A 152 -15.23 -46.59 -22.22
N GLY A 153 -14.10 -45.88 -22.34
CA GLY A 153 -14.06 -44.43 -22.47
C GLY A 153 -14.29 -43.68 -21.15
N GLU A 154 -14.25 -44.38 -20.01
CA GLU A 154 -14.55 -43.80 -18.71
C GLU A 154 -13.30 -43.22 -18.04
N LEU A 155 -13.37 -41.92 -17.73
CA LEU A 155 -12.47 -41.21 -16.82
C LEU A 155 -13.05 -41.29 -15.40
N THR A 156 -12.24 -41.74 -14.45
CA THR A 156 -12.54 -41.69 -13.01
C THR A 156 -11.59 -40.70 -12.34
N VAL A 157 -12.12 -39.78 -11.56
CA VAL A 157 -11.36 -38.78 -10.79
C VAL A 157 -11.70 -38.94 -9.31
N ASN A 158 -10.70 -39.27 -8.49
CA ASN A 158 -10.84 -39.31 -7.04
C ASN A 158 -10.26 -38.02 -6.46
N VAL A 159 -11.08 -37.24 -5.76
CA VAL A 159 -10.73 -35.95 -5.17
C VAL A 159 -10.74 -36.07 -3.65
N GLU A 160 -9.74 -35.50 -3.02
CA GLU A 160 -9.65 -35.29 -1.58
C GLU A 160 -9.48 -33.81 -1.26
N LEU A 161 -10.28 -33.33 -0.31
CA LEU A 161 -10.08 -32.03 0.32
C LEU A 161 -9.66 -32.23 1.77
N TYR A 162 -8.65 -31.48 2.22
CA TYR A 162 -8.30 -31.41 3.63
C TYR A 162 -8.36 -29.97 4.13
N TYR A 163 -9.27 -29.70 5.06
CA TYR A 163 -9.43 -28.37 5.64
C TYR A 163 -8.37 -28.13 6.72
N THR A 164 -7.46 -27.20 6.47
CA THR A 164 -6.40 -26.82 7.41
C THR A 164 -6.82 -25.65 8.31
N GLN A 165 -7.89 -24.96 7.93
CA GLN A 165 -8.63 -23.96 8.72
C GLN A 165 -10.13 -24.14 8.49
N ASN A 166 -10.96 -23.47 9.29
CA ASN A 166 -12.38 -23.36 8.97
C ASN A 166 -12.56 -22.49 7.73
N SER A 167 -13.45 -22.89 6.83
CA SER A 167 -13.94 -22.00 5.78
C SER A 167 -14.68 -20.80 6.40
N SER A 168 -14.62 -19.65 5.73
CA SER A 168 -15.38 -18.44 6.07
C SER A 168 -16.90 -18.66 5.96
N VAL A 169 -17.31 -19.63 5.13
CA VAL A 169 -18.70 -19.98 4.82
C VAL A 169 -18.99 -21.47 5.06
N ALA A 170 -20.25 -21.80 5.28
CA ALA A 170 -20.67 -23.17 5.61
C ALA A 170 -20.58 -24.15 4.43
N ASP A 171 -20.80 -23.66 3.22
CA ASP A 171 -20.80 -24.45 1.99
C ASP A 171 -19.64 -24.02 1.11
N ASN A 172 -18.91 -24.99 0.56
CA ASN A 172 -17.91 -24.78 -0.48
C ASN A 172 -18.26 -25.66 -1.70
N PHE A 173 -17.58 -25.48 -2.82
CA PHE A 173 -17.88 -26.20 -4.07
C PHE A 173 -16.63 -26.78 -4.71
N ILE A 174 -16.67 -28.07 -5.06
CA ILE A 174 -15.62 -28.74 -5.84
C ILE A 174 -15.93 -28.58 -7.33
N GLN A 175 -15.03 -27.92 -8.05
CA GLN A 175 -15.05 -27.85 -9.50
C GLN A 175 -14.06 -28.86 -10.08
N VAL A 176 -14.52 -29.71 -10.99
CA VAL A 176 -13.66 -30.63 -11.76
C VAL A 176 -13.76 -30.28 -13.24
N ALA A 177 -12.70 -29.72 -13.80
CA ALA A 177 -12.58 -29.34 -15.21
C ALA A 177 -11.82 -30.42 -15.98
N PHE A 178 -12.36 -30.80 -17.14
CA PHE A 178 -11.69 -31.63 -18.14
C PHE A 178 -11.15 -30.71 -19.23
N LEU A 179 -9.83 -30.65 -19.36
CA LEU A 179 -9.11 -29.74 -20.24
C LEU A 179 -8.42 -30.54 -21.34
N GLU A 180 -8.21 -29.92 -22.50
CA GLU A 180 -7.41 -30.50 -23.57
C GLU A 180 -6.39 -29.51 -24.12
N ASN A 181 -5.18 -30.01 -24.29
CA ASN A 181 -4.05 -29.32 -24.90
C ASN A 181 -3.85 -29.77 -26.35
N HIS A 182 -3.03 -29.04 -27.10
CA HIS A 182 -2.64 -29.44 -28.45
C HIS A 182 -3.81 -29.62 -29.43
N LEU A 183 -4.84 -28.80 -29.25
CA LEU A 183 -5.94 -28.67 -30.20
C LEU A 183 -5.51 -27.74 -31.32
N ILE A 184 -5.00 -28.33 -32.40
CA ILE A 184 -4.53 -27.58 -33.57
C ILE A 184 -5.74 -27.04 -34.36
N GLY A 185 -5.79 -25.72 -34.54
CA GLY A 185 -6.94 -25.10 -35.19
C GLY A 185 -6.75 -23.65 -35.61
N PHE A 186 -7.78 -23.08 -36.22
CA PHE A 186 -7.79 -21.69 -36.65
C PHE A 186 -7.66 -20.73 -35.44
N GLN A 187 -6.89 -19.67 -35.62
CA GLN A 187 -6.84 -18.51 -34.73
C GLN A 187 -6.59 -17.24 -35.55
N GLN A 188 -7.39 -16.20 -35.30
CA GLN A 188 -7.15 -14.86 -35.77
C GLN A 188 -6.05 -14.20 -34.92
N LEU A 189 -5.07 -13.56 -35.57
CA LEU A 189 -3.97 -12.82 -34.98
C LEU A 189 -4.06 -11.33 -35.36
N THR A 190 -3.34 -10.47 -34.65
CA THR A 190 -3.10 -9.08 -35.09
C THR A 190 -2.35 -9.00 -36.41
N SER A 191 -1.49 -9.99 -36.70
CA SER A 191 -0.66 -10.07 -37.91
C SER A 191 -1.32 -10.82 -39.09
N GLY A 192 -2.59 -11.24 -38.97
CA GLY A 192 -3.27 -12.06 -39.98
C GLY A 192 -4.00 -13.24 -39.35
N THR A 193 -3.97 -14.40 -40.00
CA THR A 193 -4.60 -15.63 -39.50
C THR A 193 -3.58 -16.74 -39.38
N ASN A 194 -3.75 -17.61 -38.37
CA ASN A 194 -3.00 -18.84 -38.22
C ASN A 194 -3.97 -20.03 -38.27
N PRO A 195 -4.00 -20.82 -39.36
CA PRO A 195 -4.90 -21.97 -39.48
C PRO A 195 -4.47 -23.17 -38.61
N SER A 196 -3.25 -23.16 -38.07
CA SER A 196 -2.65 -24.26 -37.30
C SER A 196 -2.11 -23.77 -35.96
N TYR A 197 -2.89 -22.94 -35.26
CA TYR A 197 -2.57 -22.48 -33.91
C TYR A 197 -2.73 -23.61 -32.90
N ASP A 198 -1.79 -23.71 -31.97
CA ASP A 198 -1.75 -24.71 -30.90
C ASP A 198 -2.55 -24.23 -29.68
N HIS A 199 -3.83 -24.59 -29.60
CA HIS A 199 -4.68 -24.24 -28.47
C HIS A 199 -4.42 -25.16 -27.27
N LYS A 200 -4.23 -24.55 -26.10
CA LYS A 200 -3.91 -25.23 -24.84
C LYS A 200 -4.91 -24.89 -23.74
N HIS A 201 -4.95 -25.72 -22.70
CA HIS A 201 -5.78 -25.55 -21.51
C HIS A 201 -7.28 -25.38 -21.84
N VAL A 202 -7.74 -25.88 -23.00
CA VAL A 202 -9.09 -25.64 -23.51
C VAL A 202 -10.09 -26.41 -22.66
N LEU A 203 -11.05 -25.71 -22.05
CA LEU A 203 -12.13 -26.35 -21.32
C LEU A 203 -13.00 -27.18 -22.28
N ARG A 204 -13.01 -28.51 -22.10
CA ARG A 204 -13.91 -29.42 -22.82
C ARG A 204 -15.19 -29.71 -22.03
N HIS A 205 -15.09 -29.83 -20.71
CA HIS A 205 -16.26 -30.08 -19.84
C HIS A 205 -16.02 -29.74 -18.37
N PHE A 206 -17.10 -29.44 -17.63
CA PHE A 206 -17.08 -29.47 -16.16
C PHE A 206 -17.85 -30.70 -15.66
N ILE A 207 -17.11 -31.66 -15.09
CA ILE A 207 -17.66 -32.96 -14.65
C ILE A 207 -18.65 -32.79 -13.48
N THR A 208 -18.42 -31.79 -12.63
CA THR A 208 -19.29 -31.45 -11.49
C THR A 208 -20.40 -30.46 -11.85
N GLY A 209 -20.61 -30.16 -13.13
CA GLY A 209 -21.54 -29.14 -13.59
C GLY A 209 -20.99 -27.71 -13.43
N GLN A 210 -21.80 -26.72 -13.80
CA GLN A 210 -21.35 -25.32 -13.97
C GLN A 210 -20.77 -24.68 -12.69
N TRP A 211 -21.30 -25.05 -11.52
CA TRP A 211 -20.95 -24.45 -10.22
C TRP A 211 -20.35 -25.43 -9.22
N GLY A 212 -20.05 -26.64 -9.66
CA GLY A 212 -19.41 -27.64 -8.83
C GLY A 212 -20.36 -28.45 -7.95
N ASP A 213 -19.75 -29.38 -7.21
CA ASP A 213 -20.38 -30.26 -6.23
C ASP A 213 -20.24 -29.67 -4.83
N ILE A 214 -21.33 -29.62 -4.08
CA ILE A 214 -21.37 -28.97 -2.76
C ILE A 214 -20.62 -29.77 -1.69
N VAL A 215 -19.93 -29.04 -0.82
CA VAL A 215 -19.22 -29.54 0.36
C VAL A 215 -19.69 -28.77 1.58
N ASN A 216 -20.48 -29.41 2.42
CA ASN A 216 -21.01 -28.83 3.67
C ASN A 216 -20.16 -29.20 4.90
N THR A 217 -19.02 -29.86 4.69
CA THR A 217 -18.03 -30.21 5.73
C THR A 217 -16.78 -29.38 5.49
N THR A 218 -16.75 -28.21 6.14
CA THR A 218 -15.78 -27.14 5.85
C THR A 218 -15.01 -26.69 7.09
N SER A 219 -15.01 -27.51 8.15
CA SER A 219 -14.30 -27.22 9.40
C SER A 219 -12.88 -27.78 9.39
N GLN A 220 -11.98 -27.13 10.12
CA GLN A 220 -10.59 -27.54 10.28
C GLN A 220 -10.45 -29.00 10.70
N GLY A 221 -9.46 -29.68 10.13
CA GLY A 221 -9.13 -31.08 10.41
C GLY A 221 -9.98 -32.10 9.66
N THR A 222 -10.97 -31.67 8.86
CA THR A 222 -11.84 -32.57 8.12
C THR A 222 -11.23 -33.00 6.79
N LEU A 223 -11.38 -34.29 6.48
CA LEU A 223 -11.06 -34.89 5.18
C LEU A 223 -12.37 -35.19 4.44
N VAL A 224 -12.50 -34.68 3.23
CA VAL A 224 -13.65 -34.93 2.35
C VAL A 224 -13.16 -35.70 1.13
N GLN A 225 -13.79 -36.83 0.82
CA GLN A 225 -13.46 -37.66 -0.33
C GLN A 225 -14.65 -37.70 -1.30
N ARG A 226 -14.36 -37.60 -2.59
CA ARG A 226 -15.35 -37.66 -3.69
C ARG A 226 -14.77 -38.45 -4.86
N THR A 227 -15.64 -39.16 -5.57
CA THR A 227 -15.29 -39.84 -6.82
C THR A 227 -16.26 -39.39 -7.89
N TYR A 228 -15.72 -38.93 -9.01
CA TYR A 228 -16.47 -38.52 -10.18
C TYR A 228 -16.13 -39.43 -11.36
N VAL A 229 -17.15 -39.88 -12.08
CA VAL A 229 -16.99 -40.72 -13.27
C VAL A 229 -17.59 -39.97 -14.46
N TYR A 230 -16.82 -39.88 -15.54
CA TYR A 230 -17.19 -39.17 -16.75
C TYR A 230 -16.84 -40.00 -17.98
N THR A 231 -17.81 -40.25 -18.86
CA THR A 231 -17.56 -40.89 -20.16
C THR A 231 -17.06 -39.84 -21.13
N VAL A 232 -15.80 -39.92 -21.54
CA VAL A 232 -15.18 -38.95 -22.46
C VAL A 232 -15.68 -39.20 -23.88
N PRO A 233 -16.37 -38.24 -24.52
CA PRO A 233 -16.73 -38.33 -25.93
C PRO A 233 -15.49 -38.35 -26.83
N ALA A 234 -15.52 -39.20 -27.85
CA ALA A 234 -14.45 -39.23 -28.88
C ALA A 234 -14.38 -37.92 -29.69
N THR A 235 -15.48 -37.17 -29.75
CA THR A 235 -15.60 -35.89 -30.43
C THR A 235 -16.44 -34.95 -29.57
N TYR A 236 -15.99 -33.70 -29.39
CA TYR A 236 -16.84 -32.63 -28.88
C TYR A 236 -17.16 -31.68 -30.03
N ILE A 237 -18.46 -31.50 -30.28
CA ILE A 237 -18.97 -30.71 -31.41
C ILE A 237 -18.40 -31.21 -32.74
N ASN A 238 -17.33 -30.59 -33.25
CA ASN A 238 -16.64 -30.97 -34.49
C ASN A 238 -15.13 -31.22 -34.31
N THR A 239 -14.64 -31.32 -33.06
CA THR A 239 -13.23 -31.55 -32.75
C THR A 239 -13.03 -32.89 -32.04
N SER A 240 -12.06 -33.69 -32.50
CA SER A 240 -11.69 -34.94 -31.84
C SER A 240 -11.12 -34.67 -30.44
N CYS A 241 -11.20 -35.67 -29.56
CA CYS A 241 -10.57 -35.65 -28.25
C CYS A 241 -9.41 -36.65 -28.21
N THR A 242 -8.21 -36.17 -27.87
CA THR A 242 -7.01 -37.00 -27.72
C THR A 242 -6.64 -37.08 -26.24
N ILE A 243 -6.96 -38.20 -25.60
CA ILE A 243 -6.75 -38.40 -24.15
C ILE A 243 -5.32 -38.11 -23.68
N ALA A 244 -4.31 -38.42 -24.50
CA ALA A 244 -2.92 -38.15 -24.16
C ALA A 244 -2.59 -36.65 -24.03
N ASN A 245 -3.43 -35.76 -24.56
CA ASN A 245 -3.31 -34.32 -24.43
C ASN A 245 -4.24 -33.72 -23.37
N CYS A 246 -4.99 -34.56 -22.65
CA CYS A 246 -6.01 -34.10 -21.73
C CYS A 246 -5.49 -34.01 -20.29
N ASP A 247 -5.92 -32.96 -19.60
CA ASP A 247 -5.64 -32.73 -18.19
C ASP A 247 -6.94 -32.70 -17.38
N VAL A 248 -6.83 -32.95 -16.08
CA VAL A 248 -7.87 -32.71 -15.09
C VAL A 248 -7.42 -31.58 -14.20
N ALA A 249 -8.22 -30.52 -14.09
CA ALA A 249 -8.04 -29.48 -13.10
C ALA A 249 -9.14 -29.58 -12.02
N VAL A 250 -8.74 -29.47 -10.76
CA VAL A 250 -9.65 -29.50 -9.60
C VAL A 250 -9.39 -28.28 -8.74
N TYR A 251 -10.45 -27.56 -8.39
CA TYR A 251 -10.37 -26.38 -7.53
C TYR A 251 -11.60 -26.24 -6.64
N VAL A 252 -11.45 -25.51 -5.54
CA VAL A 252 -12.49 -25.33 -4.52
C VAL A 252 -12.77 -23.86 -4.31
N SER A 253 -14.05 -23.49 -4.26
CA SER A 253 -14.51 -22.12 -4.00
C SER A 253 -15.45 -22.03 -2.81
N GLU A 254 -15.53 -20.84 -2.22
CA GLU A 254 -16.53 -20.49 -1.18
C GLU A 254 -17.95 -20.49 -1.76
N SER A 255 -18.10 -20.05 -3.00
CA SER A 255 -19.39 -19.98 -3.66
C SER A 255 -19.21 -20.13 -5.17
N HIS A 256 -20.03 -19.44 -5.97
CA HIS A 256 -19.75 -19.28 -7.39
C HIS A 256 -18.54 -18.36 -7.66
N THR A 257 -18.11 -17.60 -6.65
CA THR A 257 -16.91 -16.74 -6.64
C THR A 257 -15.96 -17.18 -5.51
N GLU A 258 -14.80 -16.53 -5.40
CA GLU A 258 -13.80 -16.79 -4.35
C GLU A 258 -13.26 -18.23 -4.37
N ILE A 259 -12.45 -18.55 -5.39
CA ILE A 259 -11.70 -19.81 -5.45
C ILE A 259 -10.58 -19.75 -4.41
N TYR A 260 -10.59 -20.70 -3.47
CA TYR A 260 -9.53 -20.85 -2.47
C TYR A 260 -8.23 -21.35 -3.09
N THR A 261 -8.25 -22.50 -3.76
CA THR A 261 -7.06 -23.11 -4.34
C THR A 261 -7.43 -24.18 -5.35
N GLY A 262 -6.44 -24.69 -6.07
CA GLY A 262 -6.60 -25.79 -7.02
C GLY A 262 -5.29 -26.39 -7.48
N GLY A 263 -5.42 -27.41 -8.32
CA GLY A 263 -4.32 -28.07 -9.01
C GLY A 263 -4.75 -28.64 -10.35
N VAL A 264 -3.77 -28.98 -11.18
CA VAL A 264 -3.96 -29.56 -12.51
C VAL A 264 -2.94 -30.68 -12.72
N ALA A 265 -3.36 -31.78 -13.33
CA ALA A 265 -2.49 -32.89 -13.69
C ALA A 265 -3.01 -33.61 -14.95
N PRO A 266 -2.12 -34.23 -15.74
CA PRO A 266 -2.54 -35.04 -16.89
C PRO A 266 -3.48 -36.17 -16.51
N VAL A 267 -4.39 -36.52 -17.41
CA VAL A 267 -5.26 -37.69 -17.25
C VAL A 267 -4.42 -38.94 -17.00
N GLY A 268 -4.77 -39.71 -15.97
CA GLY A 268 -4.00 -40.88 -15.55
C GLY A 268 -2.92 -40.59 -14.49
N SER A 269 -2.76 -39.33 -14.09
CA SER A 269 -1.79 -38.89 -13.08
C SER A 269 -2.46 -38.45 -11.78
N SER A 270 -1.65 -37.97 -10.83
CA SER A 270 -2.09 -37.46 -9.53
C SER A 270 -1.47 -36.10 -9.21
N PHE A 271 -2.19 -35.33 -8.39
CA PHE A 271 -1.75 -34.11 -7.74
C PHE A 271 -2.03 -34.24 -6.24
N ASP A 272 -1.02 -34.08 -5.39
CA ASP A 272 -1.13 -34.32 -3.94
C ASP A 272 -1.49 -33.06 -3.14
N GLY A 273 -1.63 -31.90 -3.79
CA GLY A 273 -1.92 -30.64 -3.12
C GLY A 273 -0.69 -29.90 -2.58
N ASN A 274 0.53 -30.43 -2.74
CA ASN A 274 1.75 -29.78 -2.30
C ASN A 274 2.24 -28.76 -3.34
N SER A 275 1.60 -27.58 -3.40
CA SER A 275 1.96 -26.51 -4.33
C SER A 275 2.84 -25.44 -3.71
N ASN A 276 2.58 -25.05 -2.47
CA ASN A 276 3.27 -23.95 -1.80
C ASN A 276 3.10 -24.04 -0.28
N LEU A 277 4.07 -24.67 0.39
CA LEU A 277 3.99 -24.96 1.83
C LEU A 277 3.88 -23.68 2.68
N TYR A 278 2.89 -23.65 3.57
CA TYR A 278 2.71 -22.61 4.58
C TYR A 278 3.29 -23.07 5.92
N THR A 279 4.47 -22.57 6.25
CA THR A 279 5.26 -23.04 7.40
C THR A 279 4.86 -22.43 8.73
N GLY A 280 4.28 -21.23 8.73
CA GLY A 280 3.96 -20.45 9.91
C GLY A 280 3.61 -19.02 9.53
N ASN A 281 3.52 -18.10 10.50
CA ASN A 281 3.50 -16.65 10.25
C ASN A 281 3.75 -15.89 11.55
N TYR A 282 3.69 -14.56 11.48
CA TYR A 282 3.55 -13.69 12.63
C TYR A 282 2.07 -13.41 12.92
N ASN A 283 1.75 -13.25 14.20
CA ASN A 283 0.62 -12.42 14.60
C ASN A 283 1.15 -11.00 14.76
N ALA A 284 0.68 -10.08 13.92
CA ALA A 284 1.16 -8.70 13.87
C ALA A 284 0.98 -7.98 15.22
N PRO A 285 1.86 -6.99 15.53
CA PRO A 285 1.66 -6.13 16.69
C PRO A 285 0.38 -5.31 16.53
N VAL A 286 -0.13 -4.76 17.64
CA VAL A 286 -1.26 -3.81 17.62
C VAL A 286 -0.92 -2.60 16.75
N ASN A 287 0.31 -2.11 16.87
CA ASN A 287 0.83 -0.99 16.08
C ASN A 287 2.16 -1.42 15.43
N ASP A 288 2.20 -1.39 14.11
CA ASP A 288 3.39 -1.65 13.28
C ASP A 288 4.16 -0.35 12.92
N VAL A 289 3.57 0.81 13.19
CA VAL A 289 4.22 2.13 13.14
C VAL A 289 4.06 2.79 14.51
N VAL A 290 5.18 3.12 15.17
CA VAL A 290 5.20 3.61 16.56
C VAL A 290 6.10 4.83 16.73
N ALA A 291 5.77 5.69 17.71
CA ALA A 291 6.65 6.77 18.14
C ALA A 291 7.73 6.24 19.10
N GLY A 292 8.97 6.65 18.89
CA GLY A 292 10.09 6.39 19.78
C GLY A 292 10.61 7.65 20.46
N THR A 293 11.17 7.51 21.64
CA THR A 293 11.77 8.61 22.40
C THR A 293 13.29 8.45 22.45
N ILE A 294 14.02 9.50 22.10
CA ILE A 294 15.49 9.53 22.10
C ILE A 294 16.03 9.01 23.44
N GLY A 295 16.93 8.02 23.38
CA GLY A 295 17.59 7.42 24.54
C GLY A 295 16.73 6.48 25.40
N ASN A 296 15.45 6.28 25.06
CA ASN A 296 14.57 5.35 25.76
C ASN A 296 14.23 4.14 24.89
N VAL A 297 14.07 2.98 25.52
CA VAL A 297 13.67 1.76 24.82
C VAL A 297 12.19 1.84 24.47
N THR A 298 11.90 1.69 23.18
CA THR A 298 10.57 1.40 22.64
C THR A 298 10.45 -0.11 22.42
N SER A 299 9.52 -0.75 23.12
CA SER A 299 9.25 -2.19 23.02
C SER A 299 7.96 -2.47 22.25
N ILE A 300 8.03 -3.29 21.21
CA ILE A 300 6.89 -3.68 20.38
C ILE A 300 6.68 -5.19 20.52
N LEU A 301 5.53 -5.58 21.07
CA LEU A 301 5.16 -6.98 21.29
C LEU A 301 4.35 -7.53 20.10
N PHE A 302 4.76 -8.70 19.64
CA PHE A 302 4.04 -9.52 18.66
C PHE A 302 4.41 -10.99 18.89
N SER A 303 3.99 -11.90 18.01
CA SER A 303 4.35 -13.31 18.16
C SER A 303 4.55 -13.97 16.80
N ALA A 304 5.24 -15.11 16.78
CA ALA A 304 5.33 -16.00 15.64
C ALA A 304 4.68 -17.34 15.98
N TYR A 305 4.12 -18.03 14.99
CA TYR A 305 3.55 -19.35 15.16
C TYR A 305 4.00 -20.32 14.07
N ASN A 306 4.11 -21.59 14.45
CA ASN A 306 4.38 -22.71 13.57
C ASN A 306 3.06 -23.30 13.04
N SER A 307 2.98 -23.53 11.73
CA SER A 307 1.84 -24.19 11.07
C SER A 307 2.13 -25.64 10.68
N LEU A 308 3.37 -26.10 10.78
CA LEU A 308 3.77 -27.49 10.55
C LEU A 308 3.43 -28.37 11.76
N VAL A 309 3.12 -29.64 11.55
CA VAL A 309 2.82 -30.57 12.65
C VAL A 309 4.03 -30.75 13.57
N GLY A 310 3.82 -30.68 14.89
CA GLY A 310 4.87 -30.89 15.87
C GLY A 310 5.68 -29.62 16.17
N THR A 311 7.00 -29.73 16.20
CA THR A 311 7.94 -28.63 16.49
C THR A 311 8.76 -28.34 15.25
N GLU A 312 8.94 -27.06 14.93
CA GLU A 312 9.77 -26.60 13.82
C GLU A 312 10.76 -25.55 14.33
N ASP A 313 12.00 -25.63 13.86
CA ASP A 313 13.01 -24.60 14.09
C ASP A 313 12.88 -23.50 13.04
N PHE A 314 12.81 -22.25 13.50
CA PHE A 314 12.80 -21.08 12.63
C PHE A 314 14.04 -20.24 12.84
N THR A 315 14.65 -19.81 11.73
CA THR A 315 15.69 -18.78 11.74
C THR A 315 15.04 -17.41 11.60
N PHE A 316 15.26 -16.55 12.58
CA PHE A 316 14.85 -15.15 12.60
C PHE A 316 16.06 -14.28 12.25
N THR A 317 15.90 -13.36 11.29
CA THR A 317 16.94 -12.39 10.91
C THR A 317 16.37 -10.98 10.94
N LEU A 318 16.94 -10.12 11.78
CA LEU A 318 16.60 -8.70 11.88
C LEU A 318 17.51 -7.88 10.96
N THR A 319 16.89 -7.05 10.13
CA THR A 319 17.57 -6.03 9.33
C THR A 319 16.93 -4.67 9.55
N THR A 320 17.67 -3.58 9.36
CA THR A 320 17.14 -2.24 9.55
C THR A 320 17.87 -1.19 8.71
N ASN A 321 17.18 -0.09 8.41
CA ASN A 321 17.77 1.14 7.87
C ASN A 321 17.97 2.24 8.93
N ALA A 322 17.88 1.90 10.23
CA ALA A 322 18.05 2.85 11.32
C ALA A 322 19.42 3.57 11.26
N PRO A 323 19.49 4.84 11.70
CA PRO A 323 20.77 5.53 11.88
C PRO A 323 21.74 4.77 12.79
N SER A 324 23.04 5.00 12.61
CA SER A 324 24.09 4.27 13.33
C SER A 324 24.13 4.55 14.83
N ASP A 325 23.52 5.63 15.30
CA ASP A 325 23.39 5.98 16.71
C ASP A 325 22.13 5.37 17.37
N TRP A 326 21.29 4.67 16.61
CA TRP A 326 20.18 3.90 17.14
C TRP A 326 20.64 2.47 17.45
N THR A 327 20.07 1.85 18.48
CA THR A 327 20.29 0.42 18.78
C THR A 327 18.99 -0.35 18.67
N GLY A 328 19.02 -1.50 18.01
CA GLY A 328 17.88 -2.40 17.90
C GLY A 328 18.26 -3.85 18.18
N GLY A 329 17.32 -4.62 18.68
CA GLY A 329 17.43 -6.06 18.89
C GLY A 329 16.05 -6.64 19.19
N PHE A 330 15.93 -7.95 19.22
CA PHE A 330 14.67 -8.62 19.51
C PHE A 330 14.86 -9.67 20.60
N ASN A 331 13.83 -9.83 21.43
CA ASN A 331 13.75 -10.86 22.43
C ASN A 331 12.77 -11.94 21.96
N ILE A 332 13.12 -13.21 22.11
CA ILE A 332 12.19 -14.33 21.93
C ILE A 332 12.18 -15.15 23.21
N GLU A 333 11.00 -15.31 23.81
CA GLU A 333 10.80 -16.10 25.03
C GLU A 333 11.81 -15.80 26.16
N GLY A 334 12.14 -14.51 26.35
CA GLY A 334 13.03 -14.05 27.40
C GLY A 334 14.52 -14.03 27.04
N THR A 335 14.91 -14.45 25.83
CA THR A 335 16.31 -14.39 25.35
C THR A 335 16.50 -13.27 24.33
N ASP A 336 17.49 -12.39 24.57
CA ASP A 336 17.80 -11.26 23.67
C ASP A 336 18.76 -11.66 22.53
N TYR A 337 18.46 -11.15 21.34
CA TYR A 337 19.24 -11.33 20.12
C TYR A 337 19.44 -9.99 19.42
N ALA A 338 20.65 -9.75 18.92
CA ALA A 338 20.93 -8.55 18.14
C ALA A 338 20.43 -8.68 16.70
N ASN A 339 20.80 -9.76 16.01
CA ASN A 339 20.63 -9.87 14.55
C ASN A 339 19.96 -11.17 14.12
N THR A 340 20.36 -12.32 14.68
CA THR A 340 19.87 -13.63 14.24
C THR A 340 19.61 -14.54 15.42
N ALA A 341 18.56 -15.34 15.34
CA ALA A 341 18.22 -16.39 16.29
C ALA A 341 17.70 -17.62 15.55
N THR A 342 17.92 -18.80 16.10
CA THR A 342 17.18 -20.01 15.70
C THR A 342 16.38 -20.47 16.91
N VAL A 343 15.05 -20.54 16.77
CA VAL A 343 14.13 -20.86 17.87
C VAL A 343 13.16 -21.94 17.43
N SER A 344 12.96 -22.94 18.29
CA SER A 344 11.97 -24.00 18.11
C SER A 344 10.58 -23.52 18.52
N ILE A 345 9.60 -23.64 17.63
CA ILE A 345 8.21 -23.26 17.88
C ILE A 345 7.31 -24.50 17.74
N ILE A 346 6.54 -24.78 18.79
CA ILE A 346 5.58 -25.88 18.82
C ILE A 346 4.27 -25.41 18.17
N ASN A 347 3.71 -26.22 17.27
CA ASN A 347 2.40 -25.93 16.66
C ASN A 347 1.32 -25.70 17.73
N GLY A 348 0.52 -24.65 17.54
CA GLY A 348 -0.54 -24.26 18.47
C GLY A 348 -0.07 -23.47 19.69
N THR A 349 1.25 -23.26 19.86
CA THR A 349 1.81 -22.41 20.92
C THR A 349 2.67 -21.32 20.29
N PRO A 350 2.11 -20.11 20.06
CA PRO A 350 2.89 -18.99 19.53
C PRO A 350 4.06 -18.62 20.43
N ALA A 351 5.20 -18.27 19.81
CA ALA A 351 6.36 -17.71 20.49
C ALA A 351 6.25 -16.18 20.52
N ASN A 352 6.30 -15.59 21.71
CA ASN A 352 6.28 -14.15 21.91
C ASN A 352 7.61 -13.53 21.47
N ILE A 353 7.51 -12.42 20.76
CA ILE A 353 8.63 -11.66 20.25
C ILE A 353 8.47 -10.20 20.69
N ILE A 354 9.54 -9.62 21.25
CA ILE A 354 9.60 -8.20 21.59
C ILE A 354 10.70 -7.57 20.75
N LEU A 355 10.36 -6.67 19.83
CA LEU A 355 11.35 -5.80 19.19
C LEU A 355 11.64 -4.64 20.14
N ASN A 356 12.91 -4.50 20.54
CA ASN A 356 13.40 -3.41 21.38
C ASN A 356 14.25 -2.46 20.54
N VAL A 357 13.83 -1.20 20.47
CA VAL A 357 14.54 -0.15 19.73
C VAL A 357 14.83 1.01 20.68
N THR A 358 16.07 1.47 20.74
CA THR A 358 16.45 2.70 21.43
C THR A 358 16.89 3.72 20.38
N PRO A 359 16.05 4.72 20.07
CA PRO A 359 16.42 5.78 19.14
C PRO A 359 17.59 6.62 19.65
N GLY A 360 18.50 6.95 18.74
CA GLY A 360 19.57 7.92 18.95
C GLY A 360 19.10 9.36 18.73
N THR A 361 20.05 10.28 18.66
CA THR A 361 19.78 11.71 18.40
C THR A 361 19.47 12.03 16.94
N THR A 362 19.89 11.17 15.99
CA THR A 362 19.61 11.36 14.57
C THR A 362 18.12 11.17 14.27
N PRO A 363 17.41 12.19 13.74
CA PRO A 363 16.02 12.06 13.33
C PRO A 363 15.83 11.01 12.23
N ALA A 364 14.87 10.10 12.39
CA ALA A 364 14.53 9.13 11.36
C ALA A 364 13.14 8.51 11.54
N VAL A 365 12.63 7.95 10.45
CA VAL A 365 11.67 6.86 10.46
C VAL A 365 12.43 5.59 10.09
N ALA A 366 12.79 4.80 11.10
CA ALA A 366 13.56 3.58 10.90
C ALA A 366 12.63 2.37 10.72
N LYS A 367 12.84 1.62 9.64
CA LYS A 367 12.21 0.33 9.37
C LYS A 367 13.06 -0.79 9.96
N TYR A 368 12.42 -1.69 10.68
CA TYR A 368 12.96 -2.95 11.19
C TYR A 368 12.21 -4.09 10.53
N THR A 369 12.95 -4.94 9.81
CA THR A 369 12.41 -6.08 9.08
C THR A 369 12.91 -7.36 9.74
N LEU A 370 11.99 -8.12 10.35
CA LEU A 370 12.27 -9.43 10.94
C LEU A 370 11.79 -10.54 9.99
N THR A 371 12.73 -11.26 9.40
CA THR A 371 12.46 -12.38 8.49
C THR A 371 12.49 -13.69 9.26
N MET A 372 11.44 -14.50 9.13
CA MET A 372 11.31 -15.85 9.69
C MET A 372 11.35 -16.90 8.58
N THR A 373 12.30 -17.82 8.66
CA THR A 373 12.51 -18.90 7.68
C THR A 373 12.54 -20.26 8.38
N SER A 374 11.79 -21.24 7.86
CA SER A 374 11.81 -22.61 8.37
C SER A 374 13.17 -23.26 8.09
N VAL A 375 13.75 -23.93 9.09
CA VAL A 375 15.04 -24.61 8.97
C VAL A 375 14.88 -25.93 8.21
N SER A 376 13.78 -26.65 8.42
CA SER A 376 13.53 -27.93 7.73
C SER A 376 13.01 -27.75 6.30
N ASN A 377 12.38 -26.60 5.99
CA ASN A 377 11.86 -26.25 4.67
C ASN A 377 12.41 -24.89 4.18
N PRO A 378 13.72 -24.76 3.94
CA PRO A 378 14.35 -23.49 3.61
C PRO A 378 13.96 -22.93 2.24
N SER A 379 13.38 -23.75 1.36
CA SER A 379 12.84 -23.32 0.06
C SER A 379 11.40 -22.81 0.13
N ALA A 380 10.71 -22.96 1.27
CA ALA A 380 9.39 -22.39 1.47
C ALA A 380 9.48 -20.87 1.60
N THR A 381 8.36 -20.17 1.31
CA THR A 381 8.28 -18.72 1.44
C THR A 381 8.63 -18.29 2.87
N SER A 382 9.55 -17.33 2.99
CA SER A 382 9.88 -16.72 4.28
C SER A 382 8.82 -15.69 4.67
N HIS A 383 8.57 -15.56 5.97
CA HIS A 383 7.59 -14.63 6.51
C HIS A 383 8.27 -13.36 6.99
N ILE A 384 7.67 -12.20 6.72
CA ILE A 384 8.29 -10.91 6.97
C ILE A 384 7.38 -10.08 7.89
N MET A 385 7.96 -9.55 8.96
CA MET A 385 7.34 -8.52 9.80
C MET A 385 8.12 -7.22 9.62
N GLU A 386 7.42 -6.15 9.24
CA GLU A 386 8.01 -4.80 9.14
C GLU A 386 7.42 -3.90 10.22
N ILE A 387 8.28 -3.28 11.01
CA ILE A 387 7.91 -2.33 12.07
C ILE A 387 8.68 -1.03 11.85
N TYR A 388 7.99 0.10 11.97
CA TYR A 388 8.55 1.43 11.79
C TYR A 388 8.58 2.18 13.12
N VAL A 389 9.73 2.77 13.46
CA VAL A 389 9.91 3.61 14.64
C VAL A 389 10.25 5.03 14.20
N ILE A 390 9.41 5.98 14.60
CA ILE A 390 9.55 7.41 14.29
C ILE A 390 10.18 8.09 15.51
N SER A 391 11.35 8.72 15.37
CA SER A 391 11.94 9.48 16.48
C SER A 391 12.74 10.68 16.00
N GLY A 392 12.66 11.78 16.75
CA GLY A 392 13.39 13.03 16.48
C GLY A 392 12.93 13.77 15.22
N VAL A 393 11.83 13.38 14.57
CA VAL A 393 11.32 14.00 13.33
C VAL A 393 10.20 14.99 13.63
N THR A 394 10.28 16.21 13.09
CA THR A 394 9.24 17.26 13.15
C THR A 394 8.49 17.45 11.85
N ASP A 395 9.11 17.13 10.72
CA ASP A 395 8.56 17.38 9.38
C ASP A 395 8.57 16.10 8.53
N PHE A 396 7.42 15.75 7.94
CA PHE A 396 7.32 14.64 7.00
C PHE A 396 7.23 15.14 5.56
N VAL A 397 8.06 14.60 4.69
CA VAL A 397 7.81 14.60 3.24
C VAL A 397 7.04 13.33 2.92
N VAL A 398 5.79 13.46 2.48
CA VAL A 398 4.93 12.31 2.22
C VAL A 398 4.76 12.13 0.72
N ASN A 399 5.30 11.04 0.17
CA ASN A 399 5.12 10.67 -1.23
C ASN A 399 3.70 10.11 -1.43
N GLY A 400 2.98 10.66 -2.41
CA GLY A 400 1.62 10.23 -2.77
C GLY A 400 1.54 8.74 -3.12
N GLY A 401 0.41 8.11 -2.79
CA GLY A 401 0.19 6.67 -3.00
C GLY A 401 -0.49 6.31 -4.32
N GLY A 402 -0.85 7.29 -5.15
CA GLY A 402 -1.50 7.06 -6.43
C GLY A 402 -0.53 6.59 -7.52
N SER A 403 -1.08 6.00 -8.57
CA SER A 403 -0.33 5.62 -9.78
C SER A 403 -0.06 6.85 -10.65
N TRP A 404 1.11 6.93 -11.28
CA TRP A 404 1.42 8.03 -12.19
C TRP A 404 0.50 8.05 -13.41
N GLY A 405 0.10 9.24 -13.86
CA GLY A 405 -0.90 9.40 -14.94
C GLY A 405 -0.54 8.75 -16.28
N ASP A 406 0.75 8.54 -16.56
CA ASP A 406 1.25 7.85 -17.75
C ASP A 406 1.69 6.41 -17.49
N GLY A 407 1.51 5.90 -16.27
CA GLY A 407 1.95 4.56 -15.85
C GLY A 407 3.47 4.40 -15.74
N LEU A 408 4.25 5.49 -15.83
CA LEU A 408 5.69 5.46 -15.56
C LEU A 408 5.98 5.56 -14.06
N ASN A 409 7.25 5.56 -13.67
CA ASN A 409 7.67 5.68 -12.28
C ASN A 409 8.57 6.90 -12.10
N TYR A 410 8.17 7.79 -11.20
CA TYR A 410 8.93 8.98 -10.85
C TYR A 410 9.25 9.01 -9.36
N ASN A 411 10.35 9.69 -9.01
CA ASN A 411 10.70 9.99 -7.63
C ASN A 411 11.10 11.46 -7.50
N TRP A 412 10.24 12.24 -6.85
CA TRP A 412 10.43 13.68 -6.65
C TRP A 412 10.76 14.06 -5.21
N GLU A 413 11.00 13.08 -4.33
CA GLU A 413 11.27 13.28 -2.91
C GLU A 413 12.40 14.29 -2.65
N SER A 414 13.49 14.19 -3.44
CA SER A 414 14.64 15.08 -3.33
C SER A 414 14.25 16.56 -3.49
N LYS A 415 13.20 16.87 -4.26
CA LYS A 415 12.78 18.26 -4.49
C LYS A 415 12.28 18.92 -3.22
N TYR A 416 11.80 18.14 -2.26
CA TYR A 416 11.31 18.61 -0.96
C TYR A 416 12.42 18.56 0.09
N THR A 417 13.14 17.44 0.19
CA THR A 417 14.19 17.26 1.20
C THR A 417 15.37 18.23 0.98
N ASP A 418 15.73 18.54 -0.27
CA ASP A 418 16.74 19.56 -0.59
C ASP A 418 16.29 20.96 -0.11
N GLY A 419 15.00 21.28 -0.25
CA GLY A 419 14.43 22.56 0.18
C GLY A 419 14.33 22.70 1.69
N LEU A 420 13.97 21.62 2.40
CA LEU A 420 14.00 21.59 3.88
C LEU A 420 15.43 21.70 4.41
N THR A 421 16.38 21.02 3.78
CA THR A 421 17.81 21.16 4.09
C THR A 421 18.27 22.60 3.86
N PHE A 422 17.86 23.22 2.75
CA PHE A 422 18.14 24.64 2.47
C PHE A 422 17.52 25.60 3.49
N ALA A 423 16.37 25.24 4.08
CA ALA A 423 15.75 25.98 5.18
C ALA A 423 16.52 25.84 6.52
N GLY A 424 17.54 24.97 6.58
CA GLY A 424 18.27 24.65 7.80
C GLY A 424 17.58 23.62 8.67
N ASN A 425 16.54 22.94 8.16
CA ASN A 425 15.86 21.87 8.89
C ASN A 425 16.73 20.60 8.89
N THR A 426 16.90 20.01 10.07
CA THR A 426 17.63 18.75 10.28
C THR A 426 16.75 17.66 10.88
N SER A 427 15.47 17.95 11.12
CA SER A 427 14.49 17.11 11.81
C SER A 427 13.34 16.74 10.87
N PHE A 428 13.68 16.17 9.71
CA PHE A 428 12.68 15.71 8.75
C PHE A 428 12.94 14.27 8.30
N ALA A 429 11.89 13.61 7.81
CA ALA A 429 12.00 12.31 7.15
C ALA A 429 11.02 12.23 5.99
N ALA A 430 11.36 11.40 5.00
CA ALA A 430 10.45 11.07 3.92
C ALA A 430 9.78 9.72 4.16
N VAL A 431 8.49 9.64 3.87
CA VAL A 431 7.65 8.44 4.02
C VAL A 431 6.67 8.32 2.86
N ASN A 432 6.15 7.12 2.63
CA ASN A 432 5.03 6.94 1.72
C ASN A 432 3.69 7.20 2.43
N ALA A 433 2.64 7.47 1.66
CA ALA A 433 1.31 7.81 2.18
C ALA A 433 0.71 6.74 3.11
N ASP A 434 0.99 5.44 2.86
CA ASP A 434 0.55 4.33 3.70
C ASP A 434 1.20 4.36 5.08
N ILE A 435 2.50 4.67 5.16
CA ILE A 435 3.22 4.83 6.43
C ILE A 435 2.71 6.06 7.19
N PHE A 436 2.42 7.17 6.50
CA PHE A 436 1.80 8.34 7.12
C PHE A 436 0.41 8.01 7.68
N GLN A 437 -0.45 7.34 6.90
CA GLN A 437 -1.78 6.92 7.33
C GLN A 437 -1.70 6.04 8.60
N LYS A 438 -0.84 5.02 8.57
CA LYS A 438 -0.61 4.15 9.74
C LYS A 438 -0.07 4.92 10.94
N ALA A 439 0.89 5.82 10.72
CA ALA A 439 1.43 6.65 11.79
C ALA A 439 0.34 7.52 12.45
N GLN A 440 -0.54 8.14 11.66
CA GLN A 440 -1.67 8.90 12.19
C GLN A 440 -2.66 8.01 12.95
N THR A 441 -3.01 6.85 12.38
CA THR A 441 -3.96 5.89 12.98
C THR A 441 -3.44 5.33 14.31
N ASN A 442 -2.13 5.08 14.39
CA ASN A 442 -1.46 4.54 15.58
C ASN A 442 -1.05 5.63 16.59
N ASN A 443 -1.41 6.91 16.35
CA ASN A 443 -0.98 8.07 17.15
C ASN A 443 0.56 8.23 17.27
N ALA A 444 1.30 7.79 16.25
CA ALA A 444 2.75 7.82 16.19
C ALA A 444 3.34 9.17 15.72
N LEU A 445 2.49 10.15 15.37
CA LEU A 445 2.90 11.47 14.87
C LEU A 445 3.09 12.53 15.96
N THR A 446 3.20 12.16 17.23
CA THR A 446 3.17 13.10 18.38
C THR A 446 4.16 14.27 18.27
N ASN A 447 5.34 14.05 17.66
CA ASN A 447 6.36 15.10 17.47
C ASN A 447 6.39 15.68 16.05
N VAL A 448 5.62 15.13 15.12
CA VAL A 448 5.54 15.59 13.73
C VAL A 448 4.49 16.69 13.65
N GLY A 449 4.93 17.93 13.48
CA GLY A 449 4.04 19.08 13.39
C GLY A 449 3.67 19.45 11.95
N HIS A 450 4.44 19.01 10.97
CA HIS A 450 4.35 19.52 9.59
C HIS A 450 4.45 18.40 8.56
N VAL A 451 3.62 18.47 7.53
CA VAL A 451 3.57 17.51 6.42
C VAL A 451 3.70 18.26 5.09
N TYR A 452 4.53 17.73 4.21
CA TYR A 452 4.75 18.18 2.84
C TYR A 452 4.31 17.06 1.90
N MET A 453 3.07 17.15 1.40
CA MET A 453 2.52 16.18 0.46
C MET A 453 3.13 16.38 -0.92
N ASN A 454 4.02 15.46 -1.29
CA ASN A 454 4.59 15.31 -2.62
C ASN A 454 3.66 14.42 -3.47
N VAL A 455 2.64 15.02 -4.07
CA VAL A 455 1.63 14.28 -4.87
C VAL A 455 2.10 14.10 -6.31
N GLY A 456 2.76 15.10 -6.90
CA GLY A 456 3.22 15.02 -8.29
C GLY A 456 2.03 14.97 -9.27
N TRP A 457 1.97 13.92 -10.11
CA TRP A 457 0.90 13.68 -11.09
C TRP A 457 0.38 12.24 -10.95
N THR A 458 -0.17 11.95 -9.77
CA THR A 458 -0.65 10.62 -9.40
C THR A 458 -2.16 10.57 -9.24
N PHE A 459 -2.75 9.41 -9.57
CA PHE A 459 -4.19 9.15 -9.48
C PHE A 459 -4.47 7.82 -8.74
N PRO A 460 -5.40 7.79 -7.77
CA PRO A 460 -6.01 8.96 -7.14
C PRO A 460 -4.94 9.82 -6.45
N SER A 461 -5.14 11.14 -6.42
CA SER A 461 -4.25 12.08 -5.71
C SER A 461 -4.20 11.76 -4.22
N PHE A 462 -5.35 11.39 -3.65
CA PHE A 462 -5.49 10.88 -2.29
C PHE A 462 -6.53 9.77 -2.26
N THR A 463 -6.24 8.70 -1.52
CA THR A 463 -7.28 7.75 -1.10
C THR A 463 -8.10 8.35 0.04
N ASP A 464 -9.28 7.79 0.30
CA ASP A 464 -10.15 8.24 1.41
C ASP A 464 -9.47 8.13 2.77
N ASP A 465 -8.66 7.09 2.97
CA ASP A 465 -7.92 6.87 4.22
C ASP A 465 -6.82 7.92 4.43
N VAL A 466 -6.06 8.25 3.37
CA VAL A 466 -5.03 9.29 3.42
C VAL A 466 -5.68 10.66 3.63
N ALA A 467 -6.77 10.95 2.94
CA ALA A 467 -7.52 12.19 3.11
C ALA A 467 -8.07 12.32 4.55
N THR A 468 -8.63 11.25 5.11
CA THR A 468 -9.10 11.21 6.50
C THR A 468 -7.95 11.46 7.48
N SER A 469 -6.80 10.83 7.25
CA SER A 469 -5.61 11.00 8.08
C SER A 469 -5.07 12.42 8.04
N LEU A 470 -5.03 13.06 6.87
CA LEU A 470 -4.62 14.47 6.71
C LEU A 470 -5.57 15.43 7.42
N MET A 471 -6.88 15.25 7.28
CA MET A 471 -7.87 16.07 7.99
C MET A 471 -7.71 15.95 9.50
N ALA A 472 -7.60 14.72 10.03
CA ALA A 472 -7.38 14.48 11.45
C ALA A 472 -6.04 15.05 11.95
N PHE A 473 -4.98 15.01 11.13
CA PHE A 473 -3.69 15.63 11.45
C PHE A 473 -3.83 17.16 11.57
N MET A 474 -4.54 17.79 10.62
CA MET A 474 -4.79 19.24 10.60
C MET A 474 -5.69 19.69 11.76
N ASP A 475 -6.73 18.93 12.10
CA ASP A 475 -7.59 19.21 13.25
C ASP A 475 -6.83 19.19 14.58
N ASN A 476 -5.79 18.36 14.67
CA ASN A 476 -4.88 18.29 15.81
C ASN A 476 -3.75 19.34 15.76
N GLY A 477 -3.85 20.32 14.87
CA GLY A 477 -2.91 21.44 14.77
C GLY A 477 -1.71 21.21 13.85
N GLY A 478 -1.69 20.10 13.11
CA GLY A 478 -0.68 19.80 12.11
C GLY A 478 -0.77 20.72 10.89
N ASN A 479 0.37 21.22 10.41
CA ASN A 479 0.41 22.05 9.20
C ASN A 479 0.66 21.19 7.96
N VAL A 480 0.01 21.52 6.84
CA VAL A 480 0.13 20.72 5.60
C VAL A 480 0.41 21.58 4.39
N MET A 481 1.45 21.23 3.64
CA MET A 481 1.67 21.71 2.28
C MET A 481 1.19 20.64 1.28
N PHE A 482 0.37 21.05 0.32
CA PHE A 482 -0.09 20.24 -0.81
C PHE A 482 0.61 20.70 -2.08
N CYS A 483 1.16 19.77 -2.86
CA CYS A 483 1.83 20.11 -4.10
C CYS A 483 1.82 18.98 -5.14
N GLY A 484 1.39 19.32 -6.36
CA GLY A 484 1.24 18.39 -7.47
C GLY A 484 0.21 18.92 -8.47
N GLN A 485 0.39 18.59 -9.75
CA GLN A 485 -0.57 18.92 -10.80
C GLN A 485 -1.78 17.97 -10.78
N ASP A 486 -2.88 18.40 -11.38
CA ASP A 486 -4.17 17.69 -11.43
C ASP A 486 -4.81 17.28 -10.10
N ILE A 487 -4.32 17.73 -8.93
CA ILE A 487 -4.99 17.44 -7.66
C ILE A 487 -6.44 17.98 -7.67
N ALA A 488 -6.64 19.20 -8.17
CA ALA A 488 -7.96 19.82 -8.20
C ALA A 488 -8.83 19.20 -9.31
N TRP A 489 -8.26 18.92 -10.49
CA TRP A 489 -8.94 18.21 -11.56
C TRP A 489 -9.42 16.83 -11.09
N ASP A 490 -8.54 16.04 -10.47
CA ASP A 490 -8.82 14.69 -10.00
C ASP A 490 -10.02 14.66 -9.04
N ILE A 491 -10.03 15.57 -8.07
CA ILE A 491 -11.05 15.61 -7.01
C ILE A 491 -12.36 16.27 -7.48
N LYS A 492 -12.30 17.32 -8.33
CA LYS A 492 -13.44 18.21 -8.59
C LYS A 492 -14.00 18.19 -10.01
N SER A 493 -13.30 17.65 -11.01
CA SER A 493 -13.76 17.68 -12.41
C SER A 493 -15.01 16.82 -12.66
N GLY A 494 -15.22 15.78 -11.84
CA GLY A 494 -16.20 14.72 -12.09
C GLY A 494 -15.70 13.67 -13.11
N SER A 495 -14.48 13.82 -13.62
CA SER A 495 -13.81 12.86 -14.51
C SER A 495 -12.60 12.17 -13.88
N GLY A 496 -12.19 12.57 -12.67
CA GLY A 496 -11.17 11.91 -11.86
C GLY A 496 -11.75 11.00 -10.77
N TYR A 497 -10.96 10.79 -9.71
CA TYR A 497 -11.23 9.84 -8.63
C TYR A 497 -11.84 10.50 -7.36
N GLY A 498 -12.38 11.72 -7.49
CA GLY A 498 -12.99 12.44 -6.38
C GLY A 498 -14.11 11.69 -5.66
N THR A 499 -14.01 11.58 -4.33
CA THR A 499 -15.01 11.01 -3.43
C THR A 499 -15.59 12.11 -2.53
N THR A 500 -16.60 11.80 -1.73
CA THR A 500 -17.10 12.75 -0.71
C THR A 500 -16.00 13.14 0.28
N THR A 501 -15.15 12.20 0.67
CA THR A 501 -14.04 12.39 1.62
C THR A 501 -12.97 13.31 1.05
N THR A 502 -12.50 13.05 -0.18
CA THR A 502 -11.47 13.88 -0.82
C THR A 502 -12.02 15.26 -1.21
N ASN A 503 -13.31 15.36 -1.54
CA ASN A 503 -13.99 16.64 -1.71
C ASN A 503 -14.02 17.47 -0.41
N ASN A 504 -14.23 16.83 0.74
CA ASN A 504 -14.18 17.51 2.04
C ASN A 504 -12.79 18.07 2.33
N LEU A 505 -11.74 17.25 2.15
CA LEU A 505 -10.34 17.69 2.27
C LEU A 505 -10.08 18.91 1.37
N PHE A 506 -10.43 18.82 0.09
CA PHE A 506 -10.14 19.90 -0.88
C PHE A 506 -10.87 21.20 -0.57
N THR A 507 -12.18 21.13 -0.27
CA THR A 507 -12.99 22.35 -0.07
C THR A 507 -12.82 22.94 1.33
N ASN A 508 -12.79 22.12 2.38
CA ASN A 508 -12.86 22.60 3.76
C ASN A 508 -11.51 22.63 4.49
N TYR A 509 -10.49 21.92 4.00
CA TYR A 509 -9.15 21.90 4.62
C TYR A 509 -8.10 22.59 3.77
N MET A 510 -8.11 22.34 2.45
CA MET A 510 -7.26 23.04 1.49
C MET A 510 -7.82 24.41 1.08
N HIS A 511 -9.09 24.72 1.40
CA HIS A 511 -9.72 26.02 1.12
C HIS A 511 -9.55 26.48 -0.34
N ALA A 512 -9.73 25.54 -1.26
CA ALA A 512 -9.52 25.75 -2.69
C ALA A 512 -10.80 25.47 -3.51
N LEU A 513 -10.90 26.15 -4.66
CA LEU A 513 -11.88 25.88 -5.71
C LEU A 513 -11.15 25.50 -6.98
N TYR A 514 -11.62 24.47 -7.68
CA TYR A 514 -11.16 24.13 -9.02
C TYR A 514 -11.75 25.10 -10.04
N VAL A 515 -10.93 25.63 -10.94
CA VAL A 515 -11.35 26.56 -12.00
C VAL A 515 -11.23 25.91 -13.36
N ALA A 516 -10.06 25.38 -13.68
CA ALA A 516 -9.79 24.76 -14.98
C ALA A 516 -8.57 23.86 -14.91
N ASP A 517 -8.60 22.84 -15.76
CA ASP A 517 -7.47 22.01 -16.12
C ASP A 517 -6.36 22.90 -16.72
N GLY A 518 -5.13 22.65 -16.29
CA GLY A 518 -3.96 23.41 -16.70
C GLY A 518 -3.61 23.24 -18.18
N GLY A 519 -2.53 23.89 -18.60
CA GLY A 519 -2.00 23.69 -19.94
C GLY A 519 -0.76 24.52 -20.21
N ALA A 520 -0.25 24.49 -21.45
CA ALA A 520 1.04 25.09 -21.84
C ALA A 520 1.20 26.60 -21.54
N THR A 521 0.10 27.31 -21.27
CA THR A 521 0.14 28.74 -20.89
C THR A 521 0.33 28.96 -19.39
N ASN A 522 0.22 27.93 -18.57
CA ASN A 522 0.50 27.93 -17.12
C ASN A 522 1.99 27.68 -16.82
N ASN A 523 2.87 28.29 -17.63
CA ASN A 523 4.30 27.96 -17.73
C ASN A 523 5.24 28.80 -16.85
N SER A 524 4.72 29.51 -15.85
CA SER A 524 5.51 30.35 -14.95
C SER A 524 4.81 30.50 -13.61
N LEU A 525 5.54 30.34 -12.49
CA LEU A 525 5.08 30.55 -11.13
C LEU A 525 5.57 31.92 -10.66
N ASN A 526 4.63 32.83 -10.41
CA ASN A 526 4.91 34.22 -10.05
C ASN A 526 4.35 34.52 -8.66
N PRO A 527 5.15 35.03 -7.72
CA PRO A 527 4.67 35.40 -6.38
C PRO A 527 3.67 36.56 -6.47
N VAL A 528 2.69 36.56 -5.58
CA VAL A 528 1.93 37.78 -5.28
C VAL A 528 2.82 38.65 -4.39
N VAL A 529 3.43 39.69 -4.95
CA VAL A 529 4.44 40.53 -4.26
C VAL A 529 3.93 41.22 -2.99
N THR A 530 2.61 41.36 -2.83
CA THR A 530 1.98 41.90 -1.62
C THR A 530 1.73 40.84 -0.54
N ASP A 531 1.98 39.56 -0.81
CA ASP A 531 1.86 38.51 0.18
C ASP A 531 3.06 38.55 1.15
N PRO A 532 2.84 38.61 2.47
CA PRO A 532 3.91 38.75 3.45
C PRO A 532 4.79 37.49 3.61
N ILE A 533 4.33 36.34 3.14
CA ILE A 533 5.03 35.06 3.30
C ILE A 533 5.82 34.73 2.03
N PHE A 534 5.17 34.80 0.88
CA PHE A 534 5.72 34.37 -0.41
C PHE A 534 6.06 35.52 -1.37
N GLY A 535 5.73 36.78 -1.03
CA GLY A 535 5.91 37.92 -1.93
C GLY A 535 7.36 38.22 -2.33
N THR A 536 8.34 37.73 -1.55
CA THR A 536 9.77 37.85 -1.83
C THR A 536 10.37 36.64 -2.57
N VAL A 537 9.57 35.59 -2.82
CA VAL A 537 10.02 34.44 -3.61
C VAL A 537 10.28 34.92 -5.05
N GLY A 538 11.25 34.33 -5.75
CA GLY A 538 11.52 34.68 -7.15
C GLY A 538 10.50 34.09 -8.13
N ILE A 539 10.65 34.40 -9.42
CA ILE A 539 9.85 33.79 -10.50
C ILE A 539 10.55 32.52 -11.00
N SER A 540 9.81 31.43 -11.18
CA SER A 540 10.31 30.21 -11.82
C SER A 540 9.48 29.87 -13.05
N PRO A 541 10.09 29.46 -14.17
CA PRO A 541 9.36 28.71 -15.18
C PRO A 541 8.74 27.44 -14.57
N VAL A 542 7.55 27.10 -15.04
CA VAL A 542 6.87 25.82 -14.77
C VAL A 542 7.01 25.00 -16.04
N VAL A 543 7.66 23.84 -15.92
CA VAL A 543 8.07 23.03 -17.07
C VAL A 543 7.41 21.67 -17.06
N ASP A 544 7.27 21.10 -18.24
CA ASP A 544 6.81 19.73 -18.44
C ASP A 544 7.91 18.73 -18.07
N VAL A 545 7.59 17.84 -17.14
CA VAL A 545 8.46 16.75 -16.68
C VAL A 545 7.82 15.37 -16.90
N TYR A 546 6.62 15.33 -17.51
CA TYR A 546 5.80 14.13 -17.71
C TYR A 546 5.59 13.87 -19.21
N ALA A 547 6.64 14.08 -20.01
CA ALA A 547 6.73 13.69 -21.42
C ALA A 547 5.57 14.16 -22.32
N GLY A 548 5.07 15.39 -22.12
CA GLY A 548 3.96 15.98 -22.87
C GLY A 548 2.72 16.22 -22.01
N ASN A 549 2.65 15.63 -20.81
CA ASN A 549 1.50 15.71 -19.91
C ASN A 549 1.65 16.88 -18.93
N PHE A 550 1.19 18.06 -19.37
CA PHE A 550 1.39 19.31 -18.64
C PHE A 550 0.06 19.99 -18.28
N TYR A 551 -0.42 19.71 -17.06
CA TYR A 551 -1.75 20.07 -16.57
C TYR A 551 -1.73 20.72 -15.17
N PRO A 552 -0.90 21.75 -14.91
CA PRO A 552 -0.90 22.39 -13.60
C PRO A 552 -2.19 23.21 -13.40
N ASP A 553 -3.02 22.75 -12.46
CA ASP A 553 -4.38 23.23 -12.20
C ASP A 553 -4.47 24.75 -12.07
N GLN A 554 -5.58 25.32 -12.55
CA GLN A 554 -6.03 26.65 -12.16
C GLN A 554 -7.01 26.54 -11.00
N ILE A 555 -6.70 27.24 -9.92
CA ILE A 555 -7.48 27.20 -8.67
C ILE A 555 -8.01 28.58 -8.30
N ASN A 556 -8.86 28.66 -7.27
CA ASN A 556 -9.31 29.92 -6.69
C ASN A 556 -9.47 29.78 -5.17
N VAL A 557 -9.54 30.91 -4.47
CA VAL A 557 -9.71 30.97 -3.02
C VAL A 557 -11.15 30.66 -2.60
N THR A 558 -11.30 30.04 -1.44
CA THR A 558 -12.55 29.97 -0.66
C THR A 558 -12.20 29.95 0.83
N GLY A 559 -13.19 30.04 1.71
CA GLY A 559 -13.01 29.81 3.15
C GLY A 559 -12.04 30.76 3.88
N GLY A 560 -11.61 31.85 3.24
CA GLY A 560 -10.61 32.78 3.80
C GLY A 560 -9.16 32.49 3.42
N SER A 561 -8.90 31.59 2.46
CA SER A 561 -7.56 31.41 1.90
C SER A 561 -7.09 32.64 1.12
N VAL A 562 -5.78 32.80 1.03
CA VAL A 562 -5.10 33.95 0.41
C VAL A 562 -4.27 33.46 -0.76
N VAL A 563 -4.31 34.17 -1.88
CA VAL A 563 -3.50 33.87 -3.07
C VAL A 563 -2.02 34.14 -2.80
N THR A 564 -1.17 33.15 -3.05
CA THR A 564 0.30 33.26 -2.88
C THR A 564 1.03 33.32 -4.21
N PHE A 565 0.55 32.59 -5.22
CA PHE A 565 1.17 32.52 -6.54
C PHE A 565 0.15 32.59 -7.67
N LYS A 566 0.60 33.13 -8.81
CA LYS A 566 -0.15 33.22 -10.06
C LYS A 566 0.67 32.66 -11.21
N TYR A 567 -0.02 32.20 -12.25
CA TYR A 567 0.66 31.82 -13.49
C TYR A 567 1.12 33.05 -14.30
N SER A 568 1.71 32.82 -15.47
CA SER A 568 2.11 33.85 -16.44
C SER A 568 1.03 34.92 -16.69
N THR A 569 -0.24 34.55 -16.55
CA THR A 569 -1.39 35.45 -16.58
C THR A 569 -1.84 35.79 -15.16
N SER A 570 -1.91 37.08 -14.85
CA SER A 570 -2.21 37.60 -13.50
C SER A 570 -3.62 37.27 -12.97
N THR A 571 -4.50 36.70 -13.78
CA THR A 571 -5.84 36.23 -13.36
C THR A 571 -5.87 34.76 -12.97
N ARG A 572 -4.86 33.97 -13.34
CA ARG A 572 -4.81 32.54 -13.04
C ARG A 572 -4.01 32.28 -11.79
N ILE A 573 -4.63 31.70 -10.78
CA ILE A 573 -4.01 31.42 -9.49
C ILE A 573 -3.36 30.04 -9.54
N ALA A 574 -2.12 29.97 -9.05
CA ALA A 574 -1.29 28.77 -9.00
C ALA A 574 -1.02 28.31 -7.56
N GLY A 575 -1.28 29.16 -6.56
CA GLY A 575 -1.06 28.78 -5.17
C GLY A 575 -1.84 29.61 -4.17
N LEU A 576 -2.10 28.99 -3.02
CA LEU A 576 -2.91 29.51 -1.91
C LEU A 576 -2.19 29.25 -0.59
N ARG A 577 -2.51 30.05 0.44
CA ARG A 577 -2.25 29.71 1.84
C ARG A 577 -3.46 29.98 2.72
N TYR A 578 -3.54 29.29 3.85
CA TYR A 578 -4.62 29.45 4.82
C TYR A 578 -4.10 29.31 6.25
N ASN A 579 -4.69 30.05 7.20
CA ASN A 579 -4.40 29.94 8.62
C ASN A 579 -5.66 30.33 9.42
N ASN A 580 -6.11 29.46 10.31
CA ASN A 580 -7.24 29.69 11.22
C ASN A 580 -6.86 29.72 12.70
N GLY A 581 -5.57 29.66 13.02
CA GLY A 581 -5.05 29.54 14.39
C GLY A 581 -4.95 28.10 14.89
N THR A 582 -5.66 27.15 14.29
CA THR A 582 -5.50 25.71 14.55
C THR A 582 -4.38 25.14 13.68
N TYR A 583 -4.46 25.31 12.37
CA TYR A 583 -3.46 24.84 11.42
C TYR A 583 -3.13 25.89 10.35
N LYS A 584 -1.99 25.69 9.68
CA LYS A 584 -1.57 26.40 8.48
C LYS A 584 -1.59 25.44 7.28
N MET A 585 -2.01 25.94 6.14
CA MET A 585 -2.03 25.17 4.89
C MET A 585 -1.41 25.99 3.77
N VAL A 586 -0.62 25.33 2.92
CA VAL A 586 -0.11 25.87 1.66
C VAL A 586 -0.52 24.92 0.54
N TYR A 587 -1.08 25.42 -0.55
CA TYR A 587 -1.34 24.61 -1.75
C TYR A 587 -0.67 25.26 -2.95
N ILE A 588 0.12 24.49 -3.69
CA ILE A 588 0.77 24.89 -4.95
C ILE A 588 0.37 23.89 -6.03
N ALA A 589 -0.39 24.37 -7.01
CA ALA A 589 -0.96 23.56 -8.09
C ALA A 589 0.07 22.98 -9.08
N PRO A 590 1.20 23.63 -9.42
CA PRO A 590 2.28 22.90 -10.07
C PRO A 590 3.09 22.12 -9.02
N GLY A 591 3.56 20.92 -9.39
CA GLY A 591 4.47 20.16 -8.55
C GLY A 591 5.83 20.84 -8.36
N MET A 592 6.53 20.56 -7.24
CA MET A 592 7.88 21.10 -7.00
C MET A 592 8.88 20.64 -8.08
N GLU A 593 8.65 19.48 -8.67
CA GLU A 593 9.38 18.94 -9.81
C GLU A 593 9.24 19.81 -11.07
N GLN A 594 8.09 20.49 -11.25
CA GLN A 594 7.82 21.35 -12.41
C GLN A 594 8.48 22.73 -12.28
N LEU A 595 8.97 23.13 -11.10
CA LEU A 595 9.74 24.37 -10.94
C LEU A 595 11.19 24.16 -11.39
N SER A 596 11.56 24.71 -12.55
CA SER A 596 12.90 24.53 -13.12
C SER A 596 13.98 25.37 -12.43
N ASN A 597 13.62 26.48 -11.77
CA ASN A 597 14.55 27.28 -11.00
C ASN A 597 14.71 26.72 -9.58
N VAL A 598 15.85 26.08 -9.32
CA VAL A 598 16.17 25.44 -8.02
C VAL A 598 16.19 26.45 -6.87
N ALA A 599 16.72 27.67 -7.07
CA ALA A 599 16.76 28.68 -6.01
C ALA A 599 15.36 29.14 -5.61
N VAL A 600 14.45 29.27 -6.59
CA VAL A 600 13.05 29.62 -6.32
C VAL A 600 12.33 28.48 -5.62
N LYS A 601 12.51 27.22 -6.07
CA LYS A 601 11.95 26.03 -5.43
C LYS A 601 12.36 25.91 -3.95
N ASN A 602 13.65 26.05 -3.67
CA ASN A 602 14.17 26.03 -2.32
C ASN A 602 13.63 27.20 -1.48
N SER A 603 13.46 28.38 -2.09
CA SER A 603 12.84 29.53 -1.44
C SER A 603 11.37 29.29 -1.09
N VAL A 604 10.59 28.69 -1.99
CA VAL A 604 9.18 28.29 -1.71
C VAL A 604 9.13 27.36 -0.49
N LEU A 605 9.91 26.28 -0.49
CA LEU A 605 9.93 25.32 0.61
C LEU A 605 10.42 25.93 1.92
N LYS A 606 11.45 26.79 1.86
CA LYS A 606 11.93 27.54 3.02
C LYS A 606 10.87 28.48 3.59
N GLN A 607 10.16 29.24 2.77
CA GLN A 607 9.12 30.13 3.26
C GLN A 607 7.95 29.35 3.86
N THR A 608 7.57 28.21 3.27
CA THR A 608 6.59 27.30 3.87
C THR A 608 7.05 26.79 5.23
N HIS A 609 8.29 26.26 5.32
CA HIS A 609 8.91 25.80 6.56
C HIS A 609 8.93 26.88 7.63
N ASP A 610 9.54 28.03 7.35
CA ASP A 610 9.69 29.11 8.30
C ASP A 610 8.33 29.61 8.78
N TRP A 611 7.33 29.63 7.89
CA TRP A 611 5.98 30.02 8.26
C TRP A 611 5.31 28.97 9.14
N PHE A 612 5.43 27.67 8.83
CA PHE A 612 4.90 26.57 9.64
C PHE A 612 5.47 26.59 11.05
N HIS A 613 6.79 26.74 11.18
CA HIS A 613 7.53 26.86 12.43
C HIS A 613 7.36 28.22 13.13
N GLY A 614 6.68 29.20 12.51
CA GLY A 614 6.41 30.51 13.11
C GLY A 614 7.61 31.47 13.14
N LEU A 615 8.65 31.18 12.35
CA LEU A 615 9.82 32.04 12.16
C LEU A 615 9.50 33.29 11.33
N ILE A 616 8.46 33.23 10.49
CA ILE A 616 7.88 34.36 9.76
C ILE A 616 6.36 34.41 9.95
N SER A 617 5.71 35.58 9.80
CA SER A 617 4.29 35.77 10.15
C SER A 617 3.47 36.51 9.07
N ASN A 618 2.14 36.35 9.14
CA ASN A 618 1.16 36.92 8.19
C ASN A 618 0.98 38.43 8.30
N VAL A 619 1.61 39.06 9.29
CA VAL A 619 1.58 40.51 9.45
C VAL A 619 2.70 41.01 8.56
N ASN A 620 2.37 41.86 7.57
CA ASN A 620 3.38 42.69 6.93
C ASN A 620 4.22 43.29 8.06
N ASN A 621 5.49 42.90 8.18
CA ASN A 621 6.39 43.45 9.17
C ASN A 621 6.67 44.92 8.83
N THR A 622 5.69 45.77 9.10
CA THR A 622 5.82 47.19 9.42
C THR A 622 5.85 47.38 10.93
N PHE A 623 6.40 46.40 11.65
CA PHE A 623 7.00 46.63 12.96
C PHE A 623 8.52 46.58 12.80
N ALA A 624 9.05 47.77 12.54
CA ALA A 624 10.43 48.24 12.69
C ALA A 624 11.58 47.43 12.04
N LYS A 625 12.21 48.07 11.05
CA LYS A 625 13.68 47.99 10.92
C LYS A 625 14.30 48.41 12.25
N ALA A 626 15.51 47.94 12.56
CA ALA A 626 16.28 48.32 13.77
C ALA A 626 16.51 49.84 13.98
N THR A 627 16.00 50.71 13.09
CA THR A 627 16.07 52.17 13.14
C THR A 627 14.98 52.84 13.97
N ASP A 628 13.87 52.17 14.31
CA ASP A 628 12.68 52.86 14.87
C ASP A 628 12.49 52.67 16.39
N VAL A 629 13.07 51.61 16.95
CA VAL A 629 13.10 51.32 18.39
C VAL A 629 14.52 50.90 18.79
N ILE A 630 15.11 51.60 19.77
CA ILE A 630 16.47 51.36 20.26
C ILE A 630 16.41 50.95 21.73
N VAL A 631 17.05 49.83 22.05
CA VAL A 631 17.16 49.31 23.41
C VAL A 631 18.61 49.47 23.88
N TYR A 632 18.84 50.27 24.92
CA TYR A 632 20.20 50.64 25.36
C TYR A 632 20.28 50.94 26.87
N PRO A 633 21.48 50.94 27.47
CA PRO A 633 22.72 50.40 26.92
C PRO A 633 22.66 48.88 26.78
N ASN A 634 23.48 48.31 25.91
CA ASN A 634 23.68 46.87 25.81
C ASN A 634 25.18 46.62 25.55
N PRO A 635 25.94 46.09 26.53
CA PRO A 635 25.49 45.54 27.81
C PRO A 635 24.89 46.57 28.79
N THR A 636 24.07 46.10 29.74
CA THR A 636 23.45 46.90 30.81
C THR A 636 23.70 46.27 32.20
N SER A 637 23.51 47.03 33.28
CA SER A 637 23.60 46.55 34.66
C SER A 637 22.27 46.69 35.40
N ASP A 638 21.88 47.92 35.73
CA ASP A 638 20.74 48.21 36.62
C ASP A 638 19.55 48.85 35.91
N LYS A 639 19.78 49.47 34.77
CA LYS A 639 18.78 50.26 34.04
C LYS A 639 18.85 50.03 32.55
N LEU A 640 17.68 49.91 31.93
CA LEU A 640 17.52 49.84 30.49
C LEU A 640 16.63 50.98 30.01
N TYR A 641 16.88 51.47 28.81
CA TYR A 641 16.11 52.51 28.14
C TYR A 641 15.59 51.96 26.81
N ILE A 642 14.38 52.39 26.45
CA ILE A 642 13.76 52.10 25.17
C ILE A 642 13.40 53.45 24.53
N ASP A 643 14.05 53.76 23.42
CA ASP A 643 13.72 54.93 22.61
C ASP A 643 12.85 54.54 21.43
N THR A 644 11.81 55.33 21.18
CA THR A 644 10.83 55.11 20.11
C THR A 644 10.74 56.38 19.26
N TYR A 645 11.17 56.33 17.99
CA TYR A 645 11.23 57.53 17.15
C TYR A 645 9.97 57.76 16.30
N VAL A 646 9.27 56.68 15.92
CA VAL A 646 8.12 56.73 14.99
C VAL A 646 6.80 56.35 15.67
N TYR A 647 6.86 55.72 16.85
CA TYR A 647 5.69 55.20 17.56
C TYR A 647 5.32 56.05 18.77
N ASN A 648 4.03 56.14 19.06
CA ASN A 648 3.56 56.70 20.32
C ASN A 648 3.82 55.69 21.46
N ALA A 649 4.87 55.92 22.25
CA ALA A 649 5.31 55.03 23.34
C ALA A 649 4.16 54.58 24.27
N SER A 650 3.16 55.44 24.48
CA SER A 650 1.99 55.16 25.32
C SER A 650 1.09 54.01 24.85
N LYS A 651 1.28 53.53 23.61
CA LYS A 651 0.57 52.40 22.99
C LYS A 651 1.41 51.14 22.84
N LEU A 652 2.65 51.14 23.35
CA LEU A 652 3.55 49.99 23.31
C LEU A 652 3.63 49.34 24.69
N SER A 653 3.77 48.02 24.72
CA SER A 653 4.13 47.26 25.92
C SER A 653 5.48 46.58 25.74
N MET A 654 6.09 46.15 26.84
CA MET A 654 7.35 45.43 26.81
C MET A 654 7.36 44.28 27.82
N GLN A 655 8.02 43.20 27.43
CA GLN A 655 8.35 42.07 28.28
C GLN A 655 9.85 41.77 28.19
N ILE A 656 10.47 41.39 29.30
CA ILE A 656 11.81 40.81 29.33
C ILE A 656 11.64 39.32 29.63
N THR A 657 12.25 38.45 28.82
CA THR A 657 12.26 37.01 29.04
C THR A 657 13.68 36.48 29.23
N ASP A 658 13.82 35.42 30.02
CA ASP A 658 15.05 34.63 30.05
C ASP A 658 15.22 33.75 28.79
N LEU A 659 16.29 32.95 28.74
CA LEU A 659 16.59 32.05 27.62
C LEU A 659 15.59 30.89 27.44
N SER A 660 14.81 30.57 28.47
CA SER A 660 13.74 29.55 28.41
C SER A 660 12.41 30.12 27.91
N GLY A 661 12.34 31.44 27.71
CA GLY A 661 11.13 32.15 27.32
C GLY A 661 10.23 32.59 28.48
N LYS A 662 10.63 32.35 29.73
CA LYS A 662 9.89 32.80 30.91
C LYS A 662 9.96 34.32 31.05
N VAL A 663 8.81 34.97 31.22
CA VAL A 663 8.72 36.42 31.46
C VAL A 663 9.24 36.74 32.87
N VAL A 664 10.26 37.60 32.95
CA VAL A 664 10.90 38.04 34.19
C VAL A 664 10.56 39.49 34.55
N LEU A 665 10.11 40.29 33.58
CA LEU A 665 9.63 41.66 33.79
C LEU A 665 8.62 42.01 32.69
N GLU A 666 7.56 42.74 33.03
CA GLU A 666 6.55 43.20 32.07
C GLU A 666 6.07 44.61 32.41
N ASN A 667 6.01 45.47 31.40
CA ASN A 667 5.45 46.81 31.46
C ASN A 667 4.40 46.98 30.36
N ASN A 668 3.14 47.19 30.74
CA ASN A 668 2.01 47.36 29.82
C ASN A 668 2.02 48.71 29.07
N LYS A 669 2.96 49.58 29.39
CA LYS A 669 3.15 50.88 28.75
C LYS A 669 4.63 51.25 28.72
N ILE A 670 5.10 51.70 27.58
CA ILE A 670 6.44 52.28 27.44
C ILE A 670 6.33 53.82 27.50
N VAL A 671 7.33 54.45 28.10
CA VAL A 671 7.58 55.88 27.97
C VAL A 671 8.98 56.02 27.41
N SER A 672 9.13 56.66 26.25
CA SER A 672 10.43 56.80 25.59
C SER A 672 11.42 57.51 26.53
N ASN A 673 12.65 57.02 26.59
CA ASN A 673 13.74 57.57 27.41
C ASN A 673 13.53 57.52 28.94
N GLU A 674 12.50 56.82 29.44
CA GLU A 674 12.36 56.55 30.88
C GLU A 674 13.17 55.30 31.28
N PRO A 675 13.85 55.32 32.44
CA PRO A 675 14.64 54.19 32.91
C PRO A 675 13.74 53.04 33.38
N ILE A 676 13.94 51.87 32.79
CA ILE A 676 13.38 50.59 33.25
C ILE A 676 14.36 49.98 34.25
N ASN A 677 13.90 49.78 35.49
CA ASN A 677 14.70 49.19 36.55
C ASN A 677 14.79 47.66 36.36
N ILE A 678 16.00 47.17 36.11
CA ILE A 678 16.33 45.75 35.99
C ILE A 678 17.33 45.30 37.07
N SER A 679 17.45 46.07 38.16
CA SER A 679 18.42 45.80 39.24
C SER A 679 18.31 44.40 39.84
N ASN A 680 17.10 43.84 39.87
CA ASN A 680 16.78 42.53 40.44
C ASN A 680 17.03 41.33 39.50
N LEU A 681 17.49 41.55 38.26
CA LEU A 681 17.81 40.48 37.32
C LEU A 681 19.29 40.08 37.43
N GLU A 682 19.57 38.78 37.44
CA GLU A 682 20.92 38.21 37.51
C GLU A 682 21.71 38.44 36.21
N SER A 683 23.05 38.42 36.28
CA SER A 683 23.94 38.47 35.11
C SER A 683 23.60 37.36 34.11
N GLY A 684 23.44 37.71 32.82
CA GLY A 684 23.04 36.75 31.80
C GLY A 684 22.49 37.40 30.53
N PHE A 685 22.06 36.57 29.58
CA PHE A 685 21.39 37.01 28.37
C PHE A 685 19.87 36.97 28.53
N TYR A 686 19.21 38.02 28.07
CA TYR A 686 17.76 38.17 28.10
C TYR A 686 17.25 38.67 26.75
N PHE A 687 15.96 38.49 26.51
CA PHE A 687 15.28 39.06 25.34
C PHE A 687 14.25 40.10 25.79
N VAL A 688 14.35 41.30 25.23
CA VAL A 688 13.37 42.38 25.42
C VAL A 688 12.43 42.34 24.23
N LYS A 689 11.18 41.96 24.46
CA LYS A 689 10.09 42.00 23.49
C LYS A 689 9.35 43.31 23.64
N VAL A 690 9.25 44.10 22.59
CA VAL A 690 8.44 45.33 22.52
C VAL A 690 7.24 45.03 21.63
N ASN A 691 6.04 45.08 22.20
CA ASN A 691 4.80 44.81 21.49
C ASN A 691 4.05 46.11 21.21
N GLY A 692 3.45 46.22 20.05
CA GLY A 692 2.43 47.22 19.76
C GLY A 692 1.28 46.61 18.96
N ASN A 693 0.28 47.43 18.67
CA ASN A 693 -0.94 46.96 17.99
C ASN A 693 -0.68 46.35 16.60
N ASP A 694 0.44 46.72 15.94
CA ASP A 694 0.75 46.27 14.58
C ASP A 694 1.96 45.30 14.51
N GLY A 695 2.46 44.79 15.65
CA GLY A 695 3.55 43.80 15.67
C GLY A 695 4.43 43.76 16.94
N CYS A 696 5.52 42.99 16.88
CA CYS A 696 6.45 42.76 17.99
C CYS A 696 7.91 42.82 17.51
N SER A 697 8.79 43.47 18.26
CA SER A 697 10.24 43.50 18.02
C SER A 697 10.99 42.89 19.20
N VAL A 698 12.05 42.11 18.94
CA VAL A 698 12.80 41.40 19.98
C VAL A 698 14.27 41.80 19.96
N TYR A 699 14.81 42.20 21.12
CA TYR A 699 16.18 42.65 21.30
C TYR A 699 16.90 41.75 22.30
N LYS A 700 18.05 41.20 21.90
CA LYS A 700 18.92 40.48 22.84
C LYS A 700 19.74 41.47 23.65
N ILE A 701 19.64 41.42 24.98
CA ILE A 701 20.46 42.23 25.89
C ILE A 701 21.35 41.34 26.76
N GLN A 702 22.49 41.87 27.16
CA GLN A 702 23.38 41.27 28.14
C GLN A 702 23.34 42.10 29.43
N ILE A 703 22.97 41.45 30.54
CA ILE A 703 23.03 42.04 31.88
C ILE A 703 24.36 41.64 32.53
N ILE A 704 25.10 42.61 33.07
CA ILE A 704 26.37 42.44 33.77
C ILE A 704 26.28 43.16 35.13
N LYS A 705 26.35 42.38 36.21
CA LYS A 705 26.37 42.83 37.61
C LYS A 705 27.77 42.83 38.21
#